data_AF-A0A158Q3R6-F1
#
_entry.id   AF-A0A158Q3R6-F1
#
_cell.length_a   1.000
_cell.length_b   1.000
_cell.length_c   1.000
_cell.angle_alpha   90.00
_cell.angle_beta   90.00
_cell.angle_gamma   90.00
#
_symmetry.space_group_name_H-M   'P 1'
#
loop_
_entity.id
_entity.type
_entity.pdbx_description
1 polymer ?
#
loop_
_entity_poly.entity_id
_entity_poly.type
_entity_poly.pdbx_seq_one_letter_code
_entity_poly.pdbx_strand_id
1 'polypeptide(L)'
;MKNYVITKYRFVNFENELLSSFGSVVCQFQVGILAQEAPRKMIPFGGPPGFPSIMNIPPNTAQAPYLQPQVLMPPIQRSNPMITVNAPQQIQMNATSSPSPIAGAPRPMLVPPQMAAEIAAANASIHRSPSTGSVWSEHTASDGRIYYYNKITKQSSWLKPDELKTPEEKKAASLKLWREYKTPEGRPYYYNVETKETTWICPKDFEPSNKEEKKENTESKIATIPKEEMTTNPKTDIIEAVGEDEVDEEKELKKKQADKFRELLRDKYNEGKITSTSSWDNTVKYIQHDPRFRILNKVSEKKQLFNAWKVQRQKEERDEKRIAIKKAKEELEQWLQNHPKVRATMRYSKAESLFANEPEWKAVHDSERKEIFRDAMELIEKREKENAKSIRRRNVQALADILEGMEEITYKTTWAQAQRLLIENPAFANDSTLQSMDKEDALIVFEEHIRTAEKHYLKEKDLEEKRRRRQERKIREAFQAFLVELHKRGELTSMSLWSELYPIISSDARFDNMLEQSGSTPLDLFKFYVEDLKSQFGQDRKIIKEILKDRNVTVTLDTTFDQLCRWVSSDERGKNVDPGNMKLCYNSLMEKAENKEKEQEREEARRRRRQEAAFRKVLNSLLPPVEPSSEWAVIRPKIENEEAFLAVESEQLREKFFYDYVANLTEVCGHYHGSAKKKKKDKKKRKNKDEKEGLKSQKGSGISQISEAQEKEETIKIGIKNEASPRKSKMKFVSPNVLSSQYRSITMSKQTKLPLGIDSKKVSGELFTLTYGALVAELLKDLENPAEVNRQLDKMGYNIGLRLADDLLAKNPQIGRCTDMHQVADILSKVALRTYLGVTAHITNWSAGNDEFSIILDSNPLTEFVEVPSELAQDLRYSQMICGAIRGALEMMHLEVQAAIVQEFNQNTEIRVKFIRILHESMPPGEED
;
A
#
# COMPACT_ATOMS: atom_id res chain seq x y z
N MET A 1 11.29 37.74 -14.11
CA MET A 1 11.10 37.12 -15.44
C MET A 1 9.74 37.55 -16.00
N LYS A 2 9.60 37.73 -17.32
CA LYS A 2 8.31 37.98 -18.01
C LYS A 2 8.27 37.12 -19.28
N ASN A 3 7.08 36.63 -19.63
CA ASN A 3 6.77 35.84 -20.82
C ASN A 3 7.50 34.49 -20.91
N TYR A 4 6.76 33.40 -20.73
CA TYR A 4 6.64 32.36 -21.76
C TYR A 4 5.22 31.75 -21.68
N VAL A 5 4.78 31.06 -22.73
CA VAL A 5 3.38 30.70 -22.94
C VAL A 5 3.25 29.19 -23.13
N ILE A 6 2.57 28.53 -22.17
CA ILE A 6 2.01 27.19 -22.35
C ILE A 6 0.49 27.28 -22.07
N THR A 7 -0.30 26.53 -22.83
CA THR A 7 -1.74 26.79 -23.01
C THR A 7 -2.56 26.50 -21.75
N LYS A 8 -3.20 27.55 -21.22
CA LYS A 8 -4.01 27.53 -19.99
C LYS A 8 -5.37 26.82 -20.18
N TYR A 9 -5.37 25.50 -20.36
CA TYR A 9 -6.58 24.68 -20.27
C TYR A 9 -7.08 24.59 -18.81
N ARG A 10 -8.40 24.64 -18.63
CA ARG A 10 -9.06 25.03 -17.37
C ARG A 10 -9.30 23.84 -16.42
N PHE A 11 -8.23 23.31 -15.82
CA PHE A 11 -8.23 22.03 -15.08
C PHE A 11 -8.54 22.08 -13.56
N VAL A 12 -9.01 23.21 -13.03
CA VAL A 12 -9.15 23.48 -11.57
C VAL A 12 -10.08 22.50 -10.81
N ASN A 13 -11.03 21.84 -11.48
CA ASN A 13 -11.87 20.81 -10.83
C ASN A 13 -11.24 19.40 -10.82
N PHE A 14 -10.22 19.15 -11.64
CA PHE A 14 -9.66 17.81 -11.84
C PHE A 14 -8.65 17.40 -10.75
N GLU A 15 -8.04 18.38 -10.06
CA GLU A 15 -7.01 18.15 -9.03
C GLU A 15 -7.50 17.24 -7.89
N ASN A 16 -8.76 17.41 -7.46
CA ASN A 16 -9.35 16.59 -6.39
C ASN A 16 -9.67 15.18 -6.88
N GLU A 17 -10.04 14.99 -8.16
CA GLU A 17 -10.32 13.67 -8.73
C GLU A 17 -9.04 12.92 -9.15
N LEU A 18 -8.00 13.62 -9.60
CA LEU A 18 -6.69 13.02 -9.86
C LEU A 18 -5.98 12.61 -8.58
N LEU A 19 -5.97 13.42 -7.52
CA LEU A 19 -5.39 13.02 -6.23
C LEU A 19 -6.21 11.90 -5.56
N SER A 20 -7.54 11.92 -5.71
CA SER A 20 -8.39 10.78 -5.31
C SER A 20 -8.09 9.52 -6.13
N SER A 21 -7.88 9.65 -7.45
CA SER A 21 -7.63 8.52 -8.35
C SER A 21 -6.20 7.97 -8.25
N PHE A 22 -5.19 8.80 -8.05
CA PHE A 22 -3.84 8.33 -7.70
C PHE A 22 -3.83 7.69 -6.32
N GLY A 23 -4.53 8.29 -5.34
CA GLY A 23 -4.80 7.64 -4.05
C GLY A 23 -5.49 6.28 -4.23
N SER A 24 -6.45 6.17 -5.14
CA SER A 24 -7.19 4.93 -5.43
C SER A 24 -6.34 3.90 -6.19
N VAL A 25 -5.53 4.29 -7.18
CA VAL A 25 -4.65 3.39 -7.95
C VAL A 25 -3.50 2.90 -7.08
N VAL A 26 -2.86 3.79 -6.30
CA VAL A 26 -1.85 3.39 -5.32
C VAL A 26 -2.47 2.48 -4.24
N CYS A 27 -3.66 2.81 -3.72
CA CYS A 27 -4.36 1.92 -2.80
C CYS A 27 -4.82 0.60 -3.44
N GLN A 28 -5.22 0.54 -4.71
CA GLN A 28 -5.61 -0.70 -5.38
C GLN A 28 -4.39 -1.59 -5.64
N PHE A 29 -3.25 -1.02 -6.02
CA PHE A 29 -1.97 -1.73 -6.03
C PHE A 29 -1.50 -2.14 -4.62
N GLN A 30 -1.87 -1.43 -3.56
CA GLN A 30 -1.51 -1.79 -2.18
C GLN A 30 -2.47 -2.83 -1.56
N VAL A 31 -3.76 -2.80 -1.92
CA VAL A 31 -4.79 -3.74 -1.45
C VAL A 31 -4.74 -5.07 -2.21
N GLY A 32 -4.29 -5.07 -3.47
CA GLY A 32 -4.09 -6.30 -4.24
C GLY A 32 -3.00 -7.24 -3.67
N ILE A 33 -2.07 -6.72 -2.86
CA ILE A 33 -0.93 -7.49 -2.34
C ILE A 33 -1.28 -8.37 -1.12
N LEU A 34 -2.38 -8.10 -0.40
CA LEU A 34 -2.79 -8.89 0.78
C LEU A 34 -3.71 -10.08 0.44
N ALA A 35 -3.73 -10.56 -0.81
CA ALA A 35 -4.77 -11.46 -1.31
C ALA A 35 -4.29 -12.73 -2.05
N GLN A 36 -3.00 -12.92 -2.34
CA GLN A 36 -2.52 -14.05 -3.16
C GLN A 36 -1.22 -14.74 -2.69
N GLU A 37 -1.04 -14.95 -1.38
CA GLU A 37 -0.04 -15.91 -0.89
C GLU A 37 -0.69 -17.17 -0.33
N ALA A 38 -0.50 -18.28 -1.03
CA ALA A 38 -0.85 -19.62 -0.58
C ALA A 38 0.34 -20.55 -0.88
N PRO A 39 0.96 -21.20 0.14
CA PRO A 39 2.23 -21.90 -0.03
C PRO A 39 2.06 -23.17 -0.88
N ARG A 40 2.52 -23.12 -2.14
CA ARG A 40 2.62 -24.29 -3.04
C ARG A 40 3.92 -25.05 -2.79
N LYS A 41 3.94 -25.96 -1.80
CA LYS A 41 4.99 -26.99 -1.71
C LYS A 41 4.76 -28.07 -2.77
N MET A 42 5.63 -28.16 -3.79
CA MET A 42 5.62 -29.21 -4.82
C MET A 42 7.05 -29.69 -5.16
N ILE A 43 7.48 -30.73 -4.45
CA ILE A 43 8.34 -31.86 -4.82
C ILE A 43 9.09 -31.76 -6.19
N PRO A 44 10.45 -31.79 -6.20
CA PRO A 44 11.22 -32.25 -7.35
C PRO A 44 11.25 -33.79 -7.40
N PHE A 45 11.13 -34.40 -8.59
CA PHE A 45 10.82 -35.84 -8.75
C PHE A 45 11.78 -36.53 -9.74
N GLY A 46 12.53 -37.54 -9.26
CA GLY A 46 13.08 -38.67 -10.04
C GLY A 46 14.17 -38.45 -11.10
N GLY A 47 15.36 -39.05 -10.90
CA GLY A 47 16.41 -39.19 -11.92
C GLY A 47 17.64 -40.00 -11.45
N PRO A 48 17.78 -41.29 -11.79
CA PRO A 48 18.81 -42.19 -11.23
C PRO A 48 20.13 -42.30 -12.07
N PRO A 49 21.20 -42.97 -11.56
CA PRO A 49 22.60 -42.62 -11.89
C PRO A 49 23.38 -43.61 -12.80
N GLY A 50 24.60 -43.20 -13.21
CA GLY A 50 25.61 -44.02 -13.90
C GLY A 50 26.80 -44.43 -13.03
N PHE A 51 27.52 -45.49 -13.41
CA PHE A 51 28.51 -46.22 -12.59
C PHE A 51 30.00 -45.96 -12.99
N PRO A 52 31.02 -46.44 -12.22
CA PRO A 52 32.30 -45.72 -12.05
C PRO A 52 33.58 -46.50 -12.46
N SER A 53 34.74 -45.92 -12.11
CA SER A 53 36.06 -46.54 -11.93
C SER A 53 36.94 -45.57 -11.11
N ILE A 54 38.00 -45.88 -10.35
CA ILE A 54 38.67 -47.03 -9.70
C ILE A 54 40.07 -46.46 -9.28
N MET A 55 40.77 -47.04 -8.29
CA MET A 55 42.11 -46.66 -7.73
C MET A 55 42.15 -45.60 -6.61
N ASN A 56 43.10 -45.64 -5.63
CA ASN A 56 43.74 -46.79 -4.96
C ASN A 56 44.44 -46.35 -3.63
N ILE A 57 44.21 -47.11 -2.53
CA ILE A 57 45.09 -47.37 -1.35
C ILE A 57 45.80 -46.19 -0.56
N PRO A 58 45.55 -46.05 0.77
CA PRO A 58 46.38 -45.31 1.77
C PRO A 58 47.26 -46.31 2.60
N PRO A 59 47.75 -46.09 3.86
CA PRO A 59 47.85 -44.91 4.76
C PRO A 59 49.27 -44.71 5.40
N ASN A 60 49.44 -43.78 6.37
CA ASN A 60 49.85 -44.05 7.78
C ASN A 60 50.22 -42.78 8.62
N THR A 61 49.45 -42.53 9.69
CA THR A 61 49.75 -41.90 11.02
C THR A 61 50.94 -40.92 11.25
N ALA A 62 50.67 -39.66 11.68
CA ALA A 62 51.19 -39.06 12.94
C ALA A 62 50.75 -37.58 13.25
N GLN A 63 50.17 -37.38 14.45
CA GLN A 63 50.29 -36.23 15.40
C GLN A 63 50.27 -34.73 14.95
N ALA A 64 49.15 -34.03 15.21
CA ALA A 64 48.96 -32.79 16.03
C ALA A 64 49.77 -31.47 15.81
N PRO A 65 49.32 -30.29 16.32
CA PRO A 65 47.96 -29.73 16.39
C PRO A 65 47.86 -28.23 15.91
N TYR A 66 46.65 -27.66 15.97
CA TYR A 66 46.26 -26.33 15.46
C TYR A 66 46.84 -25.10 16.22
N LEU A 67 47.01 -23.97 15.50
CA LEU A 67 47.09 -22.61 16.07
C LEU A 67 46.08 -21.65 15.42
N GLN A 68 45.58 -20.68 16.20
CA GLN A 68 44.85 -19.48 15.74
C GLN A 68 45.50 -18.21 16.32
N PRO A 69 45.49 -17.07 15.61
CA PRO A 69 45.86 -15.77 16.17
C PRO A 69 44.64 -15.04 16.77
N GLN A 70 44.77 -14.56 18.01
CA GLN A 70 43.78 -13.69 18.67
C GLN A 70 43.97 -12.19 18.33
N VAL A 71 42.93 -11.40 18.59
CA VAL A 71 43.03 -9.95 18.84
C VAL A 71 42.30 -9.63 20.16
N LEU A 72 42.80 -8.64 20.90
CA LEU A 72 42.63 -8.45 22.35
C LEU A 72 42.04 -7.06 22.68
N MET A 73 41.23 -6.92 23.75
CA MET A 73 41.10 -5.74 24.67
C MET A 73 39.97 -5.98 25.72
N PRO A 74 39.83 -5.20 26.84
CA PRO A 74 39.93 -5.80 28.19
C PRO A 74 38.71 -5.58 29.13
N PRO A 75 38.69 -6.16 30.36
CA PRO A 75 37.55 -6.10 31.29
C PRO A 75 37.61 -4.96 32.33
N ILE A 76 36.46 -4.65 32.95
CA ILE A 76 36.29 -3.75 34.11
C ILE A 76 35.86 -4.56 35.35
N GLN A 77 36.17 -4.05 36.56
CA GLN A 77 36.17 -4.78 37.83
C GLN A 77 34.87 -4.71 38.65
N ARG A 78 34.83 -5.50 39.74
CA ARG A 78 33.67 -5.74 40.63
C ARG A 78 33.56 -4.71 41.77
N SER A 79 32.33 -4.44 42.24
CA SER A 79 32.04 -4.32 43.69
C SER A 79 30.54 -4.40 44.00
N ASN A 80 30.12 -5.37 44.81
CA ASN A 80 28.87 -5.29 45.60
C ASN A 80 29.20 -4.72 46.98
N PRO A 81 28.19 -4.26 47.74
CA PRO A 81 27.88 -4.99 48.97
C PRO A 81 26.37 -5.25 49.17
N MET A 82 26.05 -6.27 49.99
CA MET A 82 24.71 -6.49 50.54
C MET A 82 24.50 -5.63 51.79
N ILE A 83 23.25 -5.22 52.03
CA ILE A 83 22.72 -4.94 53.38
C ILE A 83 21.38 -5.65 53.52
N THR A 84 21.13 -6.27 54.67
CA THR A 84 19.85 -6.88 55.05
C THR A 84 19.43 -6.37 56.41
N VAL A 85 18.14 -6.07 56.62
CA VAL A 85 17.57 -5.70 57.93
C VAL A 85 16.14 -6.25 58.01
N ASN A 86 15.74 -6.78 59.17
CA ASN A 86 14.42 -7.37 59.41
C ASN A 86 13.41 -6.33 59.98
N ALA A 87 12.13 -6.67 59.93
CA ALA A 87 11.02 -5.96 60.61
C ALA A 87 11.02 -6.21 62.15
N PRO A 88 10.16 -5.56 62.97
CA PRO A 88 8.73 -5.95 63.04
C PRO A 88 7.66 -4.87 63.44
N GLN A 89 6.40 -5.16 63.08
CA GLN A 89 5.13 -5.02 63.85
C GLN A 89 4.61 -3.69 64.49
N GLN A 90 3.36 -3.35 64.08
CA GLN A 90 2.14 -3.11 64.89
C GLN A 90 1.68 -1.70 65.41
N ILE A 91 0.33 -1.59 65.47
CA ILE A 91 -0.58 -0.72 66.28
C ILE A 91 -1.18 0.60 65.68
N GLN A 92 -2.47 0.46 65.28
CA GLN A 92 -3.68 1.31 65.43
C GLN A 92 -3.74 2.84 65.10
N MET A 93 -4.75 3.18 64.27
CA MET A 93 -5.87 4.16 64.46
C MET A 93 -5.53 5.61 64.92
N ASN A 94 -6.13 6.70 64.40
CA ASN A 94 -7.58 6.89 64.24
C ASN A 94 -8.02 8.11 63.37
N ALA A 95 -9.22 8.00 62.76
CA ALA A 95 -10.26 8.99 62.40
C ALA A 95 -10.03 10.47 61.90
N THR A 96 -10.81 10.79 60.85
CA THR A 96 -11.60 12.05 60.57
C THR A 96 -10.95 13.42 60.27
N SER A 97 -11.24 13.96 59.06
CA SER A 97 -12.14 15.12 58.83
C SER A 97 -12.41 15.38 57.32
N SER A 98 -13.33 16.29 56.99
CA SER A 98 -13.96 16.50 55.64
C SER A 98 -14.64 17.89 55.57
N PRO A 99 -15.43 18.30 54.53
CA PRO A 99 -15.40 18.11 53.05
C PRO A 99 -15.53 19.45 52.26
N SER A 100 -15.58 19.45 50.92
CA SER A 100 -16.66 20.06 50.06
C SER A 100 -16.25 20.37 48.58
N PRO A 101 -17.16 20.33 47.58
CA PRO A 101 -16.88 20.58 46.16
C PRO A 101 -17.68 21.73 45.49
N ILE A 102 -17.31 22.11 44.25
CA ILE A 102 -18.14 22.88 43.28
C ILE A 102 -17.97 22.25 41.87
N ALA A 103 -18.99 22.36 41.00
CA ALA A 103 -19.10 21.64 39.72
C ALA A 103 -19.48 22.55 38.52
N GLY A 104 -19.40 22.03 37.29
CA GLY A 104 -19.94 22.69 36.09
C GLY A 104 -19.79 21.88 34.79
N ALA A 105 -20.91 21.44 34.19
CA ALA A 105 -20.95 20.76 32.88
C ALA A 105 -22.35 20.84 32.22
N PRO A 106 -22.48 20.87 30.87
CA PRO A 106 -23.74 20.64 30.14
C PRO A 106 -23.97 19.16 29.80
N ARG A 107 -25.15 18.81 29.25
CA ARG A 107 -25.71 17.44 29.20
C ARG A 107 -26.12 16.97 27.79
N PRO A 108 -26.15 15.65 27.51
CA PRO A 108 -26.84 15.05 26.37
C PRO A 108 -28.35 14.83 26.63
N MET A 109 -29.12 14.45 25.59
CA MET A 109 -30.58 14.22 25.63
C MET A 109 -31.00 12.73 25.69
N LEU A 110 -32.31 12.53 25.91
CA LEU A 110 -32.96 11.31 26.43
C LEU A 110 -33.82 10.56 25.39
N VAL A 111 -33.93 9.24 25.53
CA VAL A 111 -35.01 8.39 24.97
C VAL A 111 -35.53 7.44 26.09
N PRO A 112 -36.85 7.12 26.19
CA PRO A 112 -37.47 6.76 27.50
C PRO A 112 -37.53 5.27 27.89
N PRO A 113 -37.91 4.95 29.16
CA PRO A 113 -37.75 3.62 29.74
C PRO A 113 -39.01 2.74 29.68
N GLN A 114 -39.03 1.75 28.79
CA GLN A 114 -40.08 0.71 28.78
C GLN A 114 -39.60 -0.73 28.53
N MET A 115 -38.29 -0.94 28.32
CA MET A 115 -37.69 -2.26 28.02
C MET A 115 -36.79 -2.81 29.16
N ALA A 116 -36.59 -2.04 30.23
CA ALA A 116 -35.65 -2.38 31.32
C ALA A 116 -36.24 -3.32 32.39
N ALA A 117 -37.58 -3.37 32.53
CA ALA A 117 -38.24 -4.14 33.60
C ALA A 117 -38.22 -5.66 33.36
N GLU A 118 -38.25 -6.09 32.10
CA GLU A 118 -38.42 -7.49 31.72
C GLU A 118 -37.11 -8.30 31.80
N ILE A 119 -35.96 -7.63 31.70
CA ILE A 119 -34.62 -8.24 31.82
C ILE A 119 -34.22 -8.43 33.29
N ALA A 120 -34.72 -7.56 34.19
CA ALA A 120 -34.39 -7.60 35.62
C ALA A 120 -34.96 -8.84 36.36
N ALA A 121 -36.03 -9.46 35.83
CA ALA A 121 -36.71 -10.59 36.47
C ALA A 121 -36.02 -11.95 36.26
N ALA A 122 -35.08 -12.08 35.30
CA ALA A 122 -34.57 -13.38 34.85
C ALA A 122 -33.41 -13.95 35.67
N ASN A 123 -32.68 -13.14 36.44
CA ASN A 123 -31.40 -13.53 37.07
C ASN A 123 -31.52 -14.04 38.53
N ALA A 124 -32.73 -14.39 38.98
CA ALA A 124 -33.02 -14.61 40.41
C ALA A 124 -33.60 -16.01 40.74
N SER A 125 -33.12 -17.10 40.13
CA SER A 125 -33.44 -18.46 40.60
C SER A 125 -32.49 -19.61 40.22
N ILE A 126 -32.05 -20.32 41.27
CA ILE A 126 -31.91 -21.78 41.38
C ILE A 126 -30.73 -22.49 40.67
N HIS A 127 -29.79 -22.98 41.51
CA HIS A 127 -28.98 -24.17 41.24
C HIS A 127 -29.85 -25.43 41.14
N ARG A 128 -29.76 -26.22 40.05
CA ARG A 128 -29.69 -27.70 40.12
C ARG A 128 -29.43 -28.39 38.77
N SER A 129 -28.49 -29.35 38.79
CA SER A 129 -28.38 -30.63 38.03
C SER A 129 -28.83 -30.73 36.54
N PRO A 130 -28.07 -31.44 35.69
CA PRO A 130 -28.18 -31.33 34.23
C PRO A 130 -29.33 -32.13 33.60
N SER A 131 -29.85 -31.61 32.48
CA SER A 131 -30.60 -32.37 31.48
C SER A 131 -30.30 -31.84 30.07
N THR A 132 -30.33 -32.71 29.07
CA THR A 132 -29.91 -32.41 27.69
C THR A 132 -31.04 -31.77 26.89
N GLY A 133 -30.91 -30.48 26.55
CA GLY A 133 -31.85 -29.76 25.67
C GLY A 133 -31.12 -28.97 24.59
N SER A 134 -31.46 -29.21 23.31
CA SER A 134 -30.78 -28.57 22.17
C SER A 134 -30.85 -27.03 22.23
N VAL A 135 -29.67 -26.39 22.12
CA VAL A 135 -29.48 -24.93 22.08
C VAL A 135 -30.14 -24.33 20.84
N TRP A 136 -30.08 -25.04 19.71
CA TRP A 136 -30.76 -24.68 18.48
C TRP A 136 -32.12 -25.39 18.37
N SER A 137 -33.11 -24.71 17.81
CA SER A 137 -34.38 -25.32 17.38
C SER A 137 -34.71 -24.96 15.94
N GLU A 138 -35.35 -25.90 15.25
CA GLU A 138 -35.87 -25.74 13.89
C GLU A 138 -37.22 -25.00 13.91
N HIS A 139 -37.45 -24.11 12.94
CA HIS A 139 -38.67 -23.33 12.76
C HIS A 139 -38.97 -23.15 11.27
N THR A 140 -40.24 -23.03 10.90
CA THR A 140 -40.67 -22.81 9.50
C THR A 140 -41.18 -21.39 9.31
N ALA A 141 -40.62 -20.67 8.34
CA ALA A 141 -41.08 -19.34 7.95
C ALA A 141 -42.37 -19.40 7.12
N SER A 142 -43.04 -18.25 6.94
CA SER A 142 -44.31 -18.14 6.21
C SER A 142 -44.22 -18.42 4.70
N ASP A 143 -43.01 -18.49 4.14
CA ASP A 143 -42.74 -18.95 2.77
C ASP A 143 -42.46 -20.47 2.68
N GLY A 144 -42.65 -21.20 3.79
CA GLY A 144 -42.40 -22.65 3.90
C GLY A 144 -40.92 -23.03 4.10
N ARG A 145 -39.99 -22.06 4.17
CA ARG A 145 -38.57 -22.36 4.35
C ARG A 145 -38.22 -22.60 5.82
N ILE A 146 -37.37 -23.61 6.05
CA ILE A 146 -36.86 -23.97 7.37
C ILE A 146 -35.69 -23.05 7.74
N TYR A 147 -35.69 -22.54 8.97
CA TYR A 147 -34.56 -21.85 9.59
C TYR A 147 -34.28 -22.41 10.99
N TYR A 148 -33.04 -22.21 11.45
CA TYR A 148 -32.53 -22.68 12.72
C TYR A 148 -32.29 -21.50 13.65
N TYR A 149 -32.80 -21.56 14.87
CA TYR A 149 -32.74 -20.47 15.85
C TYR A 149 -31.98 -20.89 17.10
N ASN A 150 -30.95 -20.13 17.47
CA ASN A 150 -30.17 -20.33 18.68
C ASN A 150 -30.85 -19.63 19.87
N LYS A 151 -31.29 -20.40 20.86
CA LYS A 151 -32.00 -19.88 22.04
C LYS A 151 -31.13 -19.00 22.92
N ILE A 152 -29.81 -19.20 22.92
CA ILE A 152 -28.82 -18.48 23.73
C ILE A 152 -28.37 -17.20 23.00
N THR A 153 -27.83 -17.32 21.78
CA THR A 153 -27.28 -16.18 21.03
C THR A 153 -28.33 -15.32 20.31
N LYS A 154 -29.60 -15.76 20.30
CA LYS A 154 -30.74 -15.15 19.58
C LYS A 154 -30.55 -15.05 18.06
N GLN A 155 -29.55 -15.70 17.49
CA GLN A 155 -29.28 -15.72 16.06
C GLN A 155 -30.18 -16.72 15.33
N SER A 156 -30.66 -16.34 14.15
CA SER A 156 -31.27 -17.24 13.17
C SER A 156 -30.30 -17.55 12.02
N SER A 157 -30.34 -18.78 11.52
CA SER A 157 -29.49 -19.30 10.44
C SER A 157 -30.34 -20.08 9.45
N TRP A 158 -30.14 -19.86 8.15
CA TRP A 158 -30.70 -20.70 7.08
C TRP A 158 -29.89 -21.97 6.83
N LEU A 159 -28.72 -22.11 7.47
CA LEU A 159 -27.86 -23.30 7.42
C LEU A 159 -28.00 -24.11 8.72
N LYS A 160 -28.16 -25.43 8.58
CA LYS A 160 -28.27 -26.39 9.68
C LYS A 160 -26.99 -26.35 10.56
N PRO A 161 -27.09 -25.92 11.83
CA PRO A 161 -25.94 -25.88 12.75
C PRO A 161 -25.35 -27.26 12.98
N ASP A 162 -24.04 -27.34 13.25
CA ASP A 162 -23.35 -28.62 13.48
C ASP A 162 -23.88 -29.40 14.69
N GLU A 163 -24.53 -28.72 15.64
CA GLU A 163 -25.25 -29.35 16.76
C GLU A 163 -26.49 -30.16 16.30
N LEU A 164 -27.10 -29.80 15.17
CA LEU A 164 -28.30 -30.43 14.60
C LEU A 164 -28.02 -31.34 13.39
N LYS A 165 -26.75 -31.47 12.96
CA LYS A 165 -26.37 -32.43 11.92
C LYS A 165 -26.31 -33.86 12.46
N THR A 166 -26.88 -34.81 11.73
CA THR A 166 -26.87 -36.25 12.09
C THR A 166 -25.44 -36.80 12.06
N PRO A 167 -25.16 -37.96 12.71
CA PRO A 167 -23.86 -38.61 12.63
C PRO A 167 -23.44 -38.93 11.18
N GLU A 168 -24.40 -39.26 10.32
CA GLU A 168 -24.16 -39.51 8.89
C GLU A 168 -23.87 -38.23 8.11
N GLU A 169 -24.61 -37.13 8.36
CA GLU A 169 -24.30 -35.80 7.78
C GLU A 169 -22.89 -35.34 8.16
N LYS A 170 -22.43 -35.65 9.39
CA LYS A 170 -21.07 -35.35 9.87
C LYS A 170 -20.00 -36.22 9.19
N LYS A 171 -20.20 -37.55 9.12
CA LYS A 171 -19.30 -38.44 8.36
C LYS A 171 -19.21 -38.04 6.89
N ALA A 172 -20.34 -37.72 6.26
CA ALA A 172 -20.40 -37.29 4.86
C ALA A 172 -19.75 -35.91 4.60
N ALA A 173 -19.68 -35.03 5.61
CA ALA A 173 -18.88 -33.80 5.54
C ALA A 173 -17.38 -34.10 5.67
N SER A 174 -16.98 -34.89 6.66
CA SER A 174 -15.57 -35.27 6.88
C SER A 174 -14.95 -35.99 5.67
N LEU A 175 -15.70 -36.90 5.05
CA LEU A 175 -15.32 -37.60 3.81
C LEU A 175 -15.21 -36.68 2.57
N LYS A 176 -15.78 -35.46 2.60
CA LYS A 176 -15.61 -34.45 1.55
C LYS A 176 -14.42 -33.52 1.81
N LEU A 177 -14.15 -33.20 3.07
CA LEU A 177 -13.06 -32.32 3.47
C LEU A 177 -11.70 -33.03 3.42
N TRP A 178 -11.58 -34.27 3.91
CA TRP A 178 -10.29 -34.96 4.02
C TRP A 178 -10.00 -35.88 2.82
N ARG A 179 -8.72 -35.97 2.44
CA ARG A 179 -8.20 -36.95 1.47
C ARG A 179 -6.89 -37.56 1.95
N GLU A 180 -6.73 -38.86 1.73
CA GLU A 180 -5.45 -39.56 1.86
C GLU A 180 -4.57 -39.31 0.62
N TYR A 181 -3.30 -39.00 0.85
CA TYR A 181 -2.22 -38.98 -0.12
C TYR A 181 -1.05 -39.82 0.43
N LYS A 182 -0.08 -40.20 -0.42
CA LYS A 182 1.10 -40.97 0.00
C LYS A 182 2.38 -40.29 -0.44
N THR A 183 3.41 -40.31 0.40
CA THR A 183 4.75 -39.86 0.04
C THR A 183 5.39 -40.81 -1.00
N PRO A 184 6.47 -40.41 -1.68
CA PRO A 184 7.28 -41.33 -2.48
C PRO A 184 7.81 -42.56 -1.70
N GLU A 185 7.91 -42.44 -0.38
CA GLU A 185 8.29 -43.52 0.56
C GLU A 185 7.11 -44.43 0.96
N GLY A 186 5.90 -44.18 0.43
CA GLY A 186 4.69 -44.95 0.72
C GLY A 186 3.98 -44.61 2.03
N ARG A 187 4.44 -43.63 2.81
CA ARG A 187 3.78 -43.21 4.06
C ARG A 187 2.52 -42.39 3.74
N PRO A 188 1.34 -42.72 4.31
CA PRO A 188 0.14 -41.92 4.11
C PRO A 188 0.17 -40.61 4.91
N TYR A 189 -0.43 -39.57 4.35
CA TYR A 189 -0.79 -38.34 5.05
C TYR A 189 -2.18 -37.88 4.60
N TYR A 190 -2.87 -37.14 5.46
CA TYR A 190 -4.25 -36.71 5.25
C TYR A 190 -4.27 -35.19 5.10
N TYR A 191 -4.90 -34.71 4.03
CA TYR A 191 -5.00 -33.29 3.68
C TYR A 191 -6.45 -32.82 3.71
N ASN A 192 -6.71 -31.71 4.41
CA ASN A 192 -8.01 -31.05 4.44
C ASN A 192 -8.11 -30.06 3.27
N VAL A 193 -9.10 -30.25 2.40
CA VAL A 193 -9.32 -29.45 1.19
C VAL A 193 -9.77 -28.01 1.51
N GLU A 194 -10.44 -27.79 2.65
CA GLU A 194 -10.91 -26.46 3.06
C GLU A 194 -9.86 -25.71 3.90
N THR A 195 -9.30 -26.33 4.94
CA THR A 195 -8.32 -25.66 5.83
C THR A 195 -6.89 -25.66 5.29
N LYS A 196 -6.60 -26.49 4.27
CA LYS A 196 -5.26 -26.76 3.71
C LYS A 196 -4.28 -27.43 4.69
N GLU A 197 -4.76 -27.90 5.83
CA GLU A 197 -3.93 -28.57 6.85
C GLU A 197 -3.56 -30.00 6.42
N THR A 198 -2.32 -30.41 6.74
CA THR A 198 -1.83 -31.78 6.57
C THR A 198 -1.55 -32.43 7.92
N THR A 199 -2.07 -33.63 8.14
CA THR A 199 -1.76 -34.47 9.31
C THR A 199 -1.22 -35.84 8.88
N TRP A 200 -0.24 -36.35 9.63
CA TRP A 200 0.29 -37.72 9.50
C TRP A 200 -0.57 -38.76 10.25
N ILE A 201 -1.46 -38.30 11.12
CA ILE A 201 -2.38 -39.13 11.91
C ILE A 201 -3.77 -39.06 11.27
N CYS A 202 -4.38 -40.21 11.02
CA CYS A 202 -5.73 -40.31 10.44
C CYS A 202 -6.74 -39.52 11.29
N PRO A 203 -7.47 -38.54 10.71
CA PRO A 203 -8.56 -37.86 11.42
C PRO A 203 -9.59 -38.88 11.93
N LYS A 204 -10.08 -38.70 13.17
CA LYS A 204 -10.97 -39.67 13.83
C LYS A 204 -12.29 -39.93 13.10
N ASP A 205 -12.71 -38.99 12.25
CA ASP A 205 -13.94 -39.04 11.46
C ASP A 205 -13.69 -39.36 9.97
N PHE A 206 -12.51 -39.91 9.62
CA PHE A 206 -12.14 -40.31 8.27
C PHE A 206 -11.71 -41.79 8.24
N GLU A 207 -12.47 -42.63 7.52
CA GLU A 207 -12.16 -44.05 7.32
C GLU A 207 -11.94 -44.31 5.81
N PRO A 208 -10.71 -44.63 5.35
CA PRO A 208 -10.44 -44.83 3.93
C PRO A 208 -11.02 -46.16 3.42
N SER A 209 -12.06 -46.07 2.57
CA SER A 209 -12.73 -47.23 1.98
C SER A 209 -11.90 -47.87 0.85
N ASN A 210 -11.07 -48.86 1.18
CA ASN A 210 -10.45 -49.78 0.21
C ASN A 210 -10.13 -51.12 0.88
N LYS A 211 -11.08 -52.07 0.85
CA LYS A 211 -10.95 -53.45 1.34
C LYS A 211 -11.71 -54.47 0.48
N GLU A 212 -11.67 -54.28 -0.83
CA GLU A 212 -12.11 -55.28 -1.82
C GLU A 212 -11.24 -55.17 -3.09
N GLU A 213 -11.27 -56.22 -3.90
CA GLU A 213 -10.40 -56.49 -5.06
C GLU A 213 -8.91 -56.81 -4.80
N LYS A 214 -8.31 -57.48 -5.80
CA LYS A 214 -6.90 -57.91 -5.95
C LYS A 214 -6.37 -58.93 -4.92
N LYS A 215 -6.81 -60.17 -5.17
CA LYS A 215 -5.98 -61.37 -5.02
C LYS A 215 -4.62 -61.22 -5.73
N GLU A 216 -3.67 -62.05 -5.32
CA GLU A 216 -2.61 -62.65 -6.18
C GLU A 216 -1.82 -61.70 -7.10
N ASN A 217 -0.70 -61.15 -6.60
CA ASN A 217 0.59 -61.53 -7.19
C ASN A 217 1.83 -61.22 -6.33
N THR A 218 2.72 -62.21 -6.27
CA THR A 218 4.19 -62.11 -6.18
C THR A 218 4.83 -61.18 -5.13
N GLU A 219 5.04 -61.68 -3.90
CA GLU A 219 6.30 -61.39 -3.21
C GLU A 219 7.47 -62.08 -3.95
N SER A 220 8.64 -61.42 -4.07
CA SER A 220 9.98 -61.97 -3.77
C SER A 220 11.14 -61.22 -4.46
N LYS A 221 12.34 -61.35 -3.86
CA LYS A 221 13.70 -61.06 -4.40
C LYS A 221 14.10 -59.57 -4.44
N ILE A 222 15.34 -59.18 -4.10
CA ILE A 222 16.57 -59.88 -3.64
C ILE A 222 17.26 -58.91 -2.65
N ALA A 223 17.92 -59.30 -1.55
CA ALA A 223 19.09 -60.16 -1.35
C ALA A 223 19.18 -60.53 0.18
N THR A 224 20.01 -61.40 0.77
CA THR A 224 21.13 -62.30 0.39
C THR A 224 21.48 -63.09 1.68
N ILE A 225 22.05 -64.32 1.79
CA ILE A 225 22.38 -65.48 0.92
C ILE A 225 22.93 -66.59 1.88
N PRO A 226 22.92 -67.93 1.64
CA PRO A 226 21.95 -68.84 1.00
C PRO A 226 21.89 -70.29 1.62
N LYS A 227 21.31 -71.25 0.84
CA LYS A 227 21.55 -72.73 0.83
C LYS A 227 20.99 -73.57 2.00
N GLU A 228 20.56 -74.83 1.83
CA GLU A 228 20.64 -75.76 0.67
C GLU A 228 19.44 -76.76 0.63
N GLU A 229 18.89 -77.02 -0.57
CA GLU A 229 18.36 -78.30 -1.16
C GLU A 229 17.38 -79.24 -0.36
N MET A 230 16.43 -80.00 -0.96
CA MET A 230 16.04 -80.24 -2.37
C MET A 230 14.56 -80.68 -2.56
N THR A 231 14.09 -80.54 -3.80
CA THR A 231 12.84 -80.92 -4.52
C THR A 231 12.26 -82.36 -4.34
N THR A 232 11.03 -82.75 -4.71
CA THR A 232 10.28 -82.63 -6.01
C THR A 232 8.71 -82.69 -5.86
N ASN A 233 7.96 -82.81 -6.98
CA ASN A 233 6.51 -82.54 -7.19
C ASN A 233 5.92 -83.54 -8.25
N PRO A 234 4.79 -83.33 -9.00
CA PRO A 234 3.34 -83.21 -8.70
C PRO A 234 2.47 -84.32 -9.42
N LYS A 235 1.16 -84.04 -9.69
CA LYS A 235 0.23 -84.62 -10.74
C LYS A 235 -0.62 -85.88 -10.41
N THR A 236 -1.86 -86.06 -10.89
CA THR A 236 -3.00 -85.13 -11.23
C THR A 236 -4.35 -85.89 -11.29
N ASP A 237 -5.46 -85.14 -11.42
CA ASP A 237 -6.74 -85.44 -12.11
C ASP A 237 -7.83 -86.42 -11.58
N ILE A 238 -9.00 -85.82 -11.31
CA ILE A 238 -10.39 -86.16 -11.74
C ILE A 238 -10.93 -87.61 -11.59
N ILE A 239 -12.02 -87.79 -10.83
CA ILE A 239 -13.33 -88.35 -11.28
C ILE A 239 -14.42 -88.26 -10.18
N GLU A 240 -15.54 -87.62 -10.54
CA GLU A 240 -16.95 -87.74 -10.10
C GLU A 240 -17.35 -87.72 -8.60
N ALA A 241 -18.61 -87.30 -8.36
CA ALA A 241 -19.14 -86.98 -7.04
C ALA A 241 -20.45 -87.75 -6.73
N VAL A 242 -20.50 -88.40 -5.56
CA VAL A 242 -21.73 -88.87 -4.91
C VAL A 242 -21.53 -88.74 -3.38
N GLY A 243 -22.39 -87.98 -2.69
CA GLY A 243 -22.50 -88.02 -1.21
C GLY A 243 -21.91 -86.86 -0.39
N GLU A 244 -21.92 -85.61 -0.87
CA GLU A 244 -21.27 -84.49 -0.16
C GLU A 244 -21.86 -84.15 1.24
N ASP A 245 -23.17 -84.38 1.49
CA ASP A 245 -23.80 -84.05 2.78
C ASP A 245 -23.28 -84.90 3.96
N GLU A 246 -23.07 -86.22 3.78
CA GLU A 246 -22.47 -87.08 4.82
C GLU A 246 -21.01 -86.69 5.11
N VAL A 247 -20.33 -86.14 4.12
CA VAL A 247 -18.91 -85.77 4.20
C VAL A 247 -18.69 -84.51 5.06
N ASP A 248 -19.67 -83.61 5.16
CA ASP A 248 -19.56 -82.43 6.03
C ASP A 248 -19.84 -82.74 7.52
N GLU A 249 -20.76 -83.66 7.84
CA GLU A 249 -20.90 -84.16 9.21
C GLU A 249 -19.63 -84.88 9.69
N GLU A 250 -18.99 -85.68 8.83
CA GLU A 250 -17.74 -86.38 9.18
C GLU A 250 -16.58 -85.40 9.41
N LYS A 251 -16.50 -84.29 8.64
CA LYS A 251 -15.54 -83.19 8.87
C LYS A 251 -15.82 -82.45 10.19
N GLU A 252 -17.07 -82.09 10.47
CA GLU A 252 -17.50 -81.46 11.72
C GLU A 252 -17.17 -82.34 12.93
N LEU A 253 -17.41 -83.65 12.82
CA LEU A 253 -17.06 -84.62 13.86
C LEU A 253 -15.53 -84.68 14.06
N LYS A 254 -14.74 -84.85 13.00
CA LYS A 254 -13.27 -84.84 13.05
C LYS A 254 -12.71 -83.54 13.65
N LYS A 255 -13.31 -82.39 13.36
CA LYS A 255 -12.96 -81.08 13.94
C LYS A 255 -13.25 -81.05 15.45
N LYS A 256 -14.46 -81.42 15.88
CA LYS A 256 -14.85 -81.50 17.31
C LYS A 256 -13.98 -82.50 18.09
N GLN A 257 -13.60 -83.62 17.46
CA GLN A 257 -12.65 -84.60 18.00
C GLN A 257 -11.24 -83.99 18.16
N ALA A 258 -10.75 -83.30 17.14
CA ALA A 258 -9.46 -82.63 17.16
C ALA A 258 -9.37 -81.50 18.19
N ASP A 259 -10.44 -80.73 18.39
CA ASP A 259 -10.49 -79.65 19.38
C ASP A 259 -10.50 -80.17 20.82
N LYS A 260 -11.24 -81.26 21.11
CA LYS A 260 -11.12 -81.97 22.40
C LYS A 260 -9.72 -82.55 22.64
N PHE A 261 -8.99 -82.91 21.59
CA PHE A 261 -7.58 -83.33 21.70
C PHE A 261 -6.63 -82.14 21.91
N ARG A 262 -6.90 -80.96 21.33
CA ARG A 262 -6.15 -79.71 21.61
C ARG A 262 -6.40 -79.19 23.02
N GLU A 263 -7.62 -79.35 23.54
CA GLU A 263 -8.00 -79.05 24.92
C GLU A 263 -7.22 -79.93 25.92
N LEU A 264 -7.20 -81.26 25.71
CA LEU A 264 -6.35 -82.19 26.47
C LEU A 264 -4.88 -81.75 26.53
N LEU A 265 -4.30 -81.30 25.41
CA LEU A 265 -2.93 -80.80 25.38
C LEU A 265 -2.79 -79.46 26.13
N ARG A 266 -3.77 -78.55 26.04
CA ARG A 266 -3.79 -77.30 26.81
C ARG A 266 -3.84 -77.58 28.32
N ASP A 267 -4.67 -78.51 28.77
CA ASP A 267 -4.79 -78.86 30.18
C ASP A 267 -3.48 -79.44 30.72
N LYS A 268 -2.87 -80.39 30.00
CA LYS A 268 -1.58 -80.98 30.42
C LYS A 268 -0.40 -80.01 30.32
N TYR A 269 -0.52 -78.94 29.53
CA TYR A 269 0.42 -77.81 29.56
C TYR A 269 0.22 -76.94 30.80
N ASN A 270 -1.03 -76.59 31.12
CA ASN A 270 -1.38 -75.80 32.30
C ASN A 270 -1.06 -76.54 33.62
N GLU A 271 -1.18 -77.88 33.65
CA GLU A 271 -0.74 -78.75 34.76
C GLU A 271 0.81 -78.92 34.86
N GLY A 272 1.57 -78.30 33.95
CA GLY A 272 3.02 -78.43 33.87
C GLY A 272 3.53 -79.82 33.49
N LYS A 273 2.69 -80.69 32.90
CA LYS A 273 3.06 -82.07 32.53
C LYS A 273 3.69 -82.16 31.14
N ILE A 274 3.33 -81.26 30.23
CA ILE A 274 3.93 -81.15 28.89
C ILE A 274 4.37 -79.71 28.62
N THR A 275 5.46 -79.56 27.88
CA THR A 275 5.98 -78.26 27.43
C THR A 275 5.78 -78.11 25.92
N SER A 276 5.94 -76.88 25.41
CA SER A 276 6.03 -76.63 23.97
C SER A 276 7.29 -77.22 23.31
N THR A 277 8.21 -77.78 24.09
CA THR A 277 9.40 -78.53 23.64
C THR A 277 9.27 -80.06 23.79
N SER A 278 8.20 -80.58 24.41
CA SER A 278 8.03 -82.03 24.65
C SER A 278 8.07 -82.86 23.37
N SER A 279 8.70 -84.04 23.45
CA SER A 279 8.56 -85.10 22.44
C SER A 279 7.18 -85.75 22.52
N TRP A 280 6.72 -86.33 21.41
CA TRP A 280 5.46 -87.09 21.36
C TRP A 280 5.42 -88.18 22.43
N ASP A 281 6.50 -88.96 22.55
CA ASP A 281 6.61 -90.13 23.40
C ASP A 281 6.73 -89.76 24.90
N ASN A 282 7.15 -88.53 25.22
CA ASN A 282 7.06 -88.00 26.58
C ASN A 282 5.66 -87.47 26.88
N THR A 283 5.04 -86.74 25.94
CA THR A 283 3.66 -86.26 26.04
C THR A 283 2.66 -87.41 26.26
N VAL A 284 2.80 -88.52 25.51
CA VAL A 284 1.92 -89.70 25.58
C VAL A 284 1.78 -90.23 27.01
N LYS A 285 2.86 -90.27 27.80
CA LYS A 285 2.83 -90.74 29.21
C LYS A 285 1.77 -90.02 30.05
N TYR A 286 1.58 -88.72 29.81
CA TYR A 286 0.65 -87.87 30.57
C TYR A 286 -0.75 -87.77 29.96
N ILE A 287 -0.90 -88.00 28.65
CA ILE A 287 -2.20 -87.92 27.97
C ILE A 287 -2.89 -89.28 27.80
N GLN A 288 -2.16 -90.42 27.77
CA GLN A 288 -2.72 -91.75 27.47
C GLN A 288 -3.84 -92.22 28.43
N HIS A 289 -3.86 -91.69 29.64
CA HIS A 289 -4.83 -92.02 30.69
C HIS A 289 -6.09 -91.13 30.68
N ASP A 290 -6.07 -90.00 29.96
CA ASP A 290 -7.24 -89.12 29.85
C ASP A 290 -8.25 -89.71 28.84
N PRO A 291 -9.56 -89.76 29.15
CA PRO A 291 -10.58 -90.23 28.21
C PRO A 291 -10.52 -89.55 26.83
N ARG A 292 -10.13 -88.27 26.77
CA ARG A 292 -10.00 -87.50 25.52
C ARG A 292 -8.91 -88.05 24.59
N PHE A 293 -7.93 -88.80 25.09
CA PHE A 293 -6.94 -89.47 24.25
C PHE A 293 -7.55 -90.60 23.40
N ARG A 294 -8.69 -91.18 23.81
CA ARG A 294 -9.39 -92.24 23.06
C ARG A 294 -10.36 -91.71 22.01
N ILE A 295 -10.58 -90.39 21.94
CA ILE A 295 -11.51 -89.76 20.97
C ILE A 295 -11.01 -89.90 19.53
N LEU A 296 -9.69 -89.96 19.33
CA LEU A 296 -9.07 -90.22 18.04
C LEU A 296 -8.54 -91.65 18.01
N ASN A 297 -8.78 -92.38 16.93
CA ASN A 297 -8.34 -93.77 16.80
C ASN A 297 -6.93 -93.88 16.21
N LYS A 298 -6.58 -93.05 15.22
CA LYS A 298 -5.26 -93.15 14.56
C LYS A 298 -4.19 -92.40 15.35
N VAL A 299 -3.07 -93.07 15.63
CA VAL A 299 -1.91 -92.46 16.30
C VAL A 299 -1.27 -91.35 15.43
N SER A 300 -1.36 -91.47 14.10
CA SER A 300 -0.93 -90.45 13.14
C SER A 300 -1.68 -89.12 13.31
N GLU A 301 -3.03 -89.16 13.39
CA GLU A 301 -3.88 -87.97 13.59
C GLU A 301 -3.53 -87.25 14.91
N LYS A 302 -3.36 -88.01 16.00
CA LYS A 302 -2.93 -87.47 17.30
C LYS A 302 -1.55 -86.81 17.21
N LYS A 303 -0.59 -87.44 16.53
CA LYS A 303 0.78 -86.94 16.37
C LYS A 303 0.84 -85.70 15.47
N GLN A 304 -0.02 -85.62 14.44
CA GLN A 304 -0.22 -84.42 13.62
C GLN A 304 -0.80 -83.27 14.45
N LEU A 305 -1.89 -83.50 15.19
CA LEU A 305 -2.52 -82.48 16.04
C LEU A 305 -1.61 -82.02 17.17
N PHE A 306 -0.84 -82.92 17.78
CA PHE A 306 0.19 -82.58 18.76
C PHE A 306 1.26 -81.67 18.15
N ASN A 307 1.80 -82.01 16.97
CA ASN A 307 2.81 -81.17 16.32
C ASN A 307 2.25 -79.79 15.93
N ALA A 308 1.00 -79.71 15.43
CA ALA A 308 0.34 -78.45 15.12
C ALA A 308 0.11 -77.59 16.38
N TRP A 309 -0.43 -78.19 17.46
CA TRP A 309 -0.61 -77.53 18.75
C TRP A 309 0.72 -77.04 19.34
N LYS A 310 1.79 -77.85 19.21
CA LYS A 310 3.14 -77.53 19.69
C LYS A 310 3.72 -76.31 18.96
N VAL A 311 3.64 -76.29 17.63
CA VAL A 311 4.08 -75.15 16.81
C VAL A 311 3.28 -73.88 17.13
N GLN A 312 1.97 -74.02 17.33
CA GLN A 312 1.08 -72.91 17.70
C GLN A 312 1.38 -72.37 19.11
N ARG A 313 1.58 -73.23 20.13
CA ARG A 313 2.02 -72.80 21.48
C ARG A 313 3.38 -72.12 21.46
N GLN A 314 4.37 -72.67 20.73
CA GLN A 314 5.66 -72.01 20.56
C GLN A 314 5.54 -70.64 19.88
N LYS A 315 4.54 -70.43 19.01
CA LYS A 315 4.26 -69.12 18.42
C LYS A 315 3.67 -68.17 19.46
N GLU A 316 2.61 -68.59 20.15
CA GLU A 316 1.95 -67.78 21.19
C GLU A 316 2.93 -67.37 22.30
N GLU A 317 3.74 -68.31 22.84
CA GLU A 317 4.79 -67.99 23.81
C GLU A 317 5.83 -66.97 23.31
N ARG A 318 6.11 -66.94 22.00
CA ARG A 318 7.04 -65.97 21.39
C ARG A 318 6.38 -64.60 21.24
N ASP A 319 5.10 -64.56 20.88
CA ASP A 319 4.36 -63.31 20.67
C ASP A 319 3.90 -62.69 22.02
N GLU A 320 3.56 -63.49 23.03
CA GLU A 320 3.35 -63.05 24.42
C GLU A 320 4.61 -62.37 25.00
N LYS A 321 5.78 -62.99 24.83
CA LYS A 321 7.07 -62.41 25.27
C LYS A 321 7.37 -61.09 24.57
N ARG A 322 7.08 -60.98 23.26
CA ARG A 322 7.22 -59.72 22.50
C ARG A 322 6.29 -58.62 23.02
N ILE A 323 5.03 -58.94 23.31
CA ILE A 323 4.05 -57.99 23.85
C ILE A 323 4.45 -57.54 25.26
N ALA A 324 4.88 -58.46 26.14
CA ALA A 324 5.35 -58.14 27.48
C ALA A 324 6.57 -57.20 27.46
N ILE A 325 7.55 -57.46 26.60
CA ILE A 325 8.72 -56.59 26.42
C ILE A 325 8.28 -55.21 25.91
N LYS A 326 7.45 -55.14 24.86
CA LYS A 326 6.96 -53.85 24.32
C LYS A 326 6.22 -53.02 25.38
N LYS A 327 5.36 -53.67 26.16
CA LYS A 327 4.62 -53.03 27.26
C LYS A 327 5.56 -52.48 28.34
N ALA A 328 6.56 -53.27 28.78
CA ALA A 328 7.53 -52.83 29.79
C ALA A 328 8.33 -51.59 29.35
N LYS A 329 8.64 -51.46 28.05
CA LYS A 329 9.28 -50.25 27.49
C LYS A 329 8.38 -49.03 27.60
N GLU A 330 7.13 -49.16 27.18
CA GLU A 330 6.12 -48.08 27.19
C GLU A 330 5.79 -47.64 28.63
N GLU A 331 5.77 -48.56 29.59
CA GLU A 331 5.59 -48.24 31.02
C GLU A 331 6.81 -47.50 31.60
N LEU A 332 8.04 -47.93 31.29
CA LEU A 332 9.26 -47.24 31.72
C LEU A 332 9.36 -45.81 31.13
N GLU A 333 9.02 -45.63 29.85
CA GLU A 333 9.04 -44.30 29.21
C GLU A 333 8.04 -43.34 29.89
N GLN A 334 6.80 -43.79 30.10
CA GLN A 334 5.75 -43.01 30.77
C GLN A 334 6.09 -42.71 32.24
N TRP A 335 6.74 -43.64 32.94
CA TRP A 335 7.23 -43.44 34.30
C TRP A 335 8.31 -42.35 34.33
N LEU A 336 9.32 -42.43 33.45
CA LEU A 336 10.39 -41.43 33.35
C LEU A 336 9.86 -40.03 33.00
N GLN A 337 8.90 -39.94 32.08
CA GLN A 337 8.28 -38.66 31.67
C GLN A 337 7.49 -37.93 32.77
N ASN A 338 7.13 -38.60 33.87
CA ASN A 338 6.26 -38.05 34.91
C ASN A 338 6.84 -38.14 36.35
N HIS A 339 7.95 -38.85 36.55
CA HIS A 339 8.53 -39.06 37.88
C HIS A 339 9.27 -37.80 38.40
N PRO A 340 8.94 -37.27 39.59
CA PRO A 340 9.31 -35.90 40.03
C PRO A 340 10.81 -35.67 40.32
N LYS A 341 11.66 -36.71 40.29
CA LYS A 341 13.13 -36.56 40.38
C LYS A 341 13.81 -36.52 39.00
N VAL A 342 13.09 -36.78 37.92
CA VAL A 342 13.60 -36.71 36.54
C VAL A 342 13.60 -35.25 36.08
N ARG A 343 14.63 -34.85 35.34
CA ARG A 343 14.81 -33.53 34.72
C ARG A 343 15.61 -33.72 33.43
N ALA A 344 15.39 -32.88 32.41
CA ALA A 344 16.08 -32.96 31.12
C ALA A 344 17.61 -33.05 31.22
N THR A 345 18.22 -32.43 32.24
CA THR A 345 19.68 -32.40 32.46
C THR A 345 20.25 -33.63 33.17
N MET A 346 19.45 -34.65 33.50
CA MET A 346 19.91 -35.82 34.24
C MET A 346 20.70 -36.81 33.35
N ARG A 347 21.88 -37.24 33.80
CA ARG A 347 22.69 -38.26 33.12
C ARG A 347 22.22 -39.67 33.44
N TYR A 348 22.31 -40.60 32.49
CA TYR A 348 21.92 -42.01 32.66
C TYR A 348 22.54 -42.66 33.90
N SER A 349 23.85 -42.49 34.13
CA SER A 349 24.52 -43.06 35.31
C SER A 349 23.98 -42.53 36.64
N LYS A 350 23.39 -41.33 36.67
CA LYS A 350 22.68 -40.82 37.85
C LYS A 350 21.29 -41.43 37.97
N ALA A 351 20.56 -41.55 36.87
CA ALA A 351 19.25 -42.23 36.83
C ALA A 351 19.37 -43.69 37.30
N GLU A 352 20.32 -44.44 36.74
CA GLU A 352 20.69 -45.80 37.15
C GLU A 352 20.98 -45.87 38.65
N SER A 353 21.83 -44.99 39.20
CA SER A 353 22.14 -44.95 40.64
C SER A 353 20.93 -44.65 41.55
N LEU A 354 19.87 -44.04 41.02
CA LEU A 354 18.67 -43.65 41.77
C LEU A 354 17.53 -44.67 41.61
N PHE A 355 17.41 -45.29 40.43
CA PHE A 355 16.25 -46.09 40.04
C PHE A 355 16.57 -47.59 39.91
N ALA A 356 17.82 -48.01 40.15
CA ALA A 356 18.24 -49.42 40.11
C ALA A 356 17.39 -50.39 40.95
N ASN A 357 16.61 -49.88 41.91
CA ASN A 357 15.70 -50.70 42.72
C ASN A 357 14.25 -50.75 42.22
N GLU A 358 13.80 -49.80 41.40
CA GLU A 358 12.40 -49.64 41.01
C GLU A 358 11.95 -50.74 40.02
N PRO A 359 10.69 -51.22 40.11
CA PRO A 359 10.22 -52.34 39.30
C PRO A 359 10.14 -52.00 37.80
N GLU A 360 9.73 -50.79 37.44
CA GLU A 360 9.65 -50.31 36.05
C GLU A 360 11.04 -50.26 35.39
N TRP A 361 12.03 -49.78 36.14
CA TRP A 361 13.43 -49.77 35.68
C TRP A 361 13.95 -51.22 35.50
N LYS A 362 13.68 -52.11 36.45
CA LYS A 362 14.10 -53.52 36.39
C LYS A 362 13.45 -54.32 35.26
N ALA A 363 12.20 -54.00 34.89
CA ALA A 363 11.42 -54.75 33.88
C ALA A 363 12.02 -54.72 32.47
N VAL A 364 12.78 -53.68 32.13
CA VAL A 364 13.42 -53.48 30.82
C VAL A 364 14.90 -53.90 30.86
N HIS A 365 15.45 -54.39 29.74
CA HIS A 365 16.87 -54.77 29.64
C HIS A 365 17.78 -53.53 29.53
N ASP A 366 18.99 -53.57 30.12
CA ASP A 366 19.86 -52.39 30.26
C ASP A 366 20.24 -51.72 28.92
N SER A 367 20.42 -52.50 27.84
CA SER A 367 20.65 -51.95 26.51
C SER A 367 19.50 -51.06 26.03
N GLU A 368 18.27 -51.42 26.37
CA GLU A 368 17.04 -50.75 25.94
C GLU A 368 16.68 -49.59 26.87
N ARG A 369 17.01 -49.70 28.18
CA ARG A 369 16.88 -48.60 29.16
C ARG A 369 17.62 -47.35 28.71
N LYS A 370 18.80 -47.50 28.13
CA LYS A 370 19.66 -46.39 27.68
C LYS A 370 19.03 -45.59 26.54
N GLU A 371 18.33 -46.27 25.65
CA GLU A 371 17.59 -45.66 24.54
C GLU A 371 16.33 -44.97 25.06
N ILE A 372 15.48 -45.69 25.80
CA ILE A 372 14.24 -45.16 26.39
C ILE A 372 14.52 -43.97 27.32
N PHE A 373 15.63 -44.00 28.07
CA PHE A 373 16.04 -42.87 28.91
C PHE A 373 16.40 -41.63 28.10
N ARG A 374 17.21 -41.77 27.04
CA ARG A 374 17.56 -40.65 26.13
C ARG A 374 16.28 -40.06 25.52
N ASP A 375 15.46 -40.91 24.91
CA ASP A 375 14.26 -40.51 24.19
C ASP A 375 13.25 -39.83 25.15
N ALA A 376 13.12 -40.33 26.39
CA ALA A 376 12.34 -39.68 27.44
C ALA A 376 12.93 -38.33 27.91
N MET A 377 14.26 -38.17 27.99
CA MET A 377 14.87 -36.88 28.34
C MET A 377 14.64 -35.83 27.24
N GLU A 378 14.75 -36.22 25.96
CA GLU A 378 14.44 -35.35 24.82
C GLU A 378 12.98 -34.90 24.82
N LEU A 379 12.04 -35.80 25.15
CA LEU A 379 10.63 -35.46 25.33
C LEU A 379 10.37 -34.52 26.52
N ILE A 380 11.11 -34.66 27.63
CA ILE A 380 11.02 -33.74 28.78
C ILE A 380 11.61 -32.36 28.40
N GLU A 381 12.79 -32.29 27.77
CA GLU A 381 13.37 -31.00 27.34
C GLU A 381 12.41 -30.29 26.38
N LYS A 382 11.85 -31.01 25.40
CA LYS A 382 10.87 -30.47 24.46
C LYS A 382 9.62 -29.94 25.15
N ARG A 383 9.12 -30.64 26.19
CA ARG A 383 7.99 -30.22 27.03
C ARG A 383 8.32 -28.97 27.84
N GLU A 384 9.47 -28.93 28.51
CA GLU A 384 9.95 -27.77 29.28
C GLU A 384 10.15 -26.54 28.39
N LYS A 385 10.72 -26.72 27.20
CA LYS A 385 11.01 -25.67 26.20
C LYS A 385 9.73 -25.08 25.59
N GLU A 386 8.72 -25.89 25.28
CA GLU A 386 7.42 -25.37 24.83
C GLU A 386 6.62 -24.72 25.97
N ASN A 387 6.69 -25.24 27.20
CA ASN A 387 6.10 -24.59 28.36
C ASN A 387 6.71 -23.20 28.61
N ALA A 388 8.04 -23.07 28.54
CA ALA A 388 8.74 -21.79 28.66
C ALA A 388 8.33 -20.79 27.56
N LYS A 389 8.26 -21.23 26.30
CA LYS A 389 7.70 -20.42 25.19
C LYS A 389 6.24 -20.02 25.43
N SER A 390 5.43 -20.90 26.00
CA SER A 390 4.01 -20.64 26.28
C SER A 390 3.83 -19.58 27.37
N ILE A 391 4.61 -19.67 28.46
CA ILE A 391 4.63 -18.67 29.53
C ILE A 391 5.15 -17.33 28.99
N ARG A 392 6.23 -17.31 28.21
CA ARG A 392 6.73 -16.09 27.56
C ARG A 392 5.65 -15.42 26.70
N ARG A 393 4.94 -16.18 25.85
CA ARG A 393 3.82 -15.68 25.02
C ARG A 393 2.67 -15.14 25.86
N ARG A 394 2.24 -15.85 26.92
CA ARG A 394 1.23 -15.35 27.88
C ARG A 394 1.66 -14.01 28.46
N ASN A 395 2.87 -13.93 28.98
CA ASN A 395 3.36 -12.76 29.71
C ASN A 395 3.51 -11.53 28.81
N VAL A 396 4.07 -11.73 27.61
CA VAL A 396 4.17 -10.69 26.58
C VAL A 396 2.79 -10.12 26.22
N GLN A 397 1.80 -10.98 25.99
CA GLN A 397 0.44 -10.53 25.68
C GLN A 397 -0.21 -9.82 26.87
N ALA A 398 -0.16 -10.42 28.07
CA ALA A 398 -0.81 -9.85 29.25
C ALA A 398 -0.23 -8.48 29.67
N LEU A 399 1.07 -8.23 29.45
CA LEU A 399 1.64 -6.88 29.64
C LEU A 399 1.17 -5.91 28.55
N ALA A 400 1.07 -6.34 27.29
CA ALA A 400 0.54 -5.50 26.22
C ALA A 400 -0.93 -5.11 26.48
N ASP A 401 -1.77 -6.07 26.87
CA ASP A 401 -3.18 -5.86 27.25
C ASP A 401 -3.32 -4.87 28.41
N ILE A 402 -2.42 -4.94 29.40
CA ILE A 402 -2.38 -4.02 30.54
C ILE A 402 -1.98 -2.60 30.10
N LEU A 403 -0.95 -2.46 29.26
CA LEU A 403 -0.52 -1.15 28.75
C LEU A 403 -1.58 -0.49 27.86
N GLU A 404 -2.27 -1.26 27.01
CA GLU A 404 -3.39 -0.75 26.17
C GLU A 404 -4.57 -0.25 27.02
N GLY A 405 -4.75 -0.79 28.24
CA GLY A 405 -5.80 -0.37 29.18
C GLY A 405 -5.47 0.83 30.09
N MET A 406 -4.31 1.49 29.93
CA MET A 406 -3.85 2.55 30.85
C MET A 406 -3.79 3.92 30.16
N GLU A 407 -4.84 4.73 30.33
CA GLU A 407 -4.98 6.07 29.72
C GLU A 407 -3.87 7.06 30.12
N GLU A 408 -3.17 6.82 31.24
CA GLU A 408 -2.04 7.62 31.71
C GLU A 408 -0.74 7.37 30.90
N ILE A 409 -0.70 6.29 30.10
CA ILE A 409 0.45 5.95 29.26
C ILE A 409 0.25 6.59 27.88
N THR A 410 1.04 7.64 27.63
CA THR A 410 1.04 8.40 26.39
C THR A 410 2.27 8.07 25.56
N TYR A 411 2.28 8.50 24.30
CA TYR A 411 3.45 8.41 23.42
C TYR A 411 4.72 9.13 23.93
N LYS A 412 4.63 9.93 25.01
CA LYS A 412 5.78 10.57 25.69
C LYS A 412 6.17 9.90 27.01
N THR A 413 5.42 8.92 27.48
CA THR A 413 5.66 8.26 28.76
C THR A 413 6.95 7.46 28.68
N THR A 414 7.85 7.63 29.64
CA THR A 414 9.11 6.88 29.73
C THR A 414 8.93 5.57 30.50
N TRP A 415 9.81 4.59 30.26
CA TRP A 415 9.76 3.31 31.00
C TRP A 415 9.79 3.49 32.52
N ALA A 416 10.56 4.45 33.04
CA ALA A 416 10.64 4.74 34.47
C ALA A 416 9.37 5.38 35.06
N GLN A 417 8.48 5.92 34.23
CA GLN A 417 7.13 6.37 34.61
C GLN A 417 6.14 5.19 34.50
N ALA A 418 6.14 4.49 33.36
CA ALA A 418 5.28 3.32 33.13
C ALA A 418 5.48 2.23 34.20
N GLN A 419 6.72 1.97 34.63
CA GLN A 419 7.01 1.00 35.69
C GLN A 419 6.34 1.35 37.03
N ARG A 420 6.14 2.63 37.36
CA ARG A 420 5.44 3.03 38.59
C ARG A 420 3.95 2.74 38.48
N LEU A 421 3.35 3.18 37.38
CA LEU A 421 1.94 2.95 37.06
C LEU A 421 1.63 1.44 36.96
N LEU A 422 2.56 0.62 36.45
CA LEU A 422 2.45 -0.85 36.43
C LEU A 422 2.49 -1.47 37.83
N ILE A 423 3.33 -0.97 38.74
CA ILE A 423 3.37 -1.44 40.14
C ILE A 423 2.07 -1.09 40.89
N GLU A 424 1.45 0.04 40.54
CA GLU A 424 0.16 0.49 41.07
C GLU A 424 -1.04 -0.25 40.43
N ASN A 425 -0.88 -0.84 39.24
CA ASN A 425 -1.93 -1.55 38.53
C ASN A 425 -2.19 -2.96 39.12
N PRO A 426 -3.41 -3.28 39.59
CA PRO A 426 -3.72 -4.55 40.23
C PRO A 426 -3.61 -5.77 39.31
N ALA A 427 -3.71 -5.63 37.99
CA ALA A 427 -3.53 -6.74 37.06
C ALA A 427 -2.06 -7.21 37.01
N PHE A 428 -1.11 -6.27 37.10
CA PHE A 428 0.32 -6.56 37.17
C PHE A 428 0.76 -6.93 38.58
N ALA A 429 0.27 -6.23 39.61
CA ALA A 429 0.63 -6.45 41.01
C ALA A 429 0.19 -7.83 41.57
N ASN A 430 -0.83 -8.47 40.99
CA ASN A 430 -1.31 -9.79 41.42
C ASN A 430 -0.71 -10.97 40.64
N ASP A 431 -0.14 -10.77 39.44
CA ASP A 431 0.43 -11.87 38.64
C ASP A 431 1.93 -12.04 38.87
N SER A 432 2.29 -12.98 39.75
CA SER A 432 3.67 -13.37 40.03
C SER A 432 4.40 -13.96 38.82
N THR A 433 3.69 -14.59 37.86
CA THR A 433 4.30 -15.07 36.61
C THR A 433 4.64 -13.91 35.67
N LEU A 434 3.84 -12.85 35.68
CA LEU A 434 4.08 -11.63 34.91
C LEU A 434 5.25 -10.81 35.48
N GLN A 435 5.31 -10.67 36.82
CA GLN A 435 6.42 -9.98 37.52
C GLN A 435 7.78 -10.69 37.38
N SER A 436 7.78 -11.98 37.04
CA SER A 436 8.98 -12.79 36.81
C SER A 436 9.32 -12.99 35.33
N MET A 437 8.72 -12.21 34.42
CA MET A 437 9.13 -12.18 33.01
C MET A 437 10.54 -11.62 32.81
N ASP A 438 11.10 -11.80 31.61
CA ASP A 438 12.35 -11.16 31.25
C ASP A 438 12.19 -9.63 31.14
N LYS A 439 13.21 -8.89 31.58
CA LYS A 439 13.25 -7.43 31.50
C LYS A 439 13.43 -6.94 30.06
N GLU A 440 14.05 -7.76 29.20
CA GLU A 440 14.16 -7.47 27.77
C GLU A 440 12.79 -7.61 27.08
N ASP A 441 12.02 -8.66 27.40
CA ASP A 441 10.64 -8.80 26.91
C ASP A 441 9.74 -7.63 27.36
N ALA A 442 9.83 -7.24 28.63
CA ALA A 442 9.06 -6.12 29.18
C ALA A 442 9.36 -4.79 28.45
N LEU A 443 10.63 -4.55 28.11
CA LEU A 443 11.06 -3.37 27.35
C LEU A 443 10.60 -3.42 25.88
N ILE A 444 10.65 -4.59 25.23
CA ILE A 444 10.18 -4.76 23.84
C ILE A 444 8.67 -4.50 23.74
N VAL A 445 7.88 -5.05 24.67
CA VAL A 445 6.43 -4.82 24.74
C VAL A 445 6.11 -3.35 24.96
N PHE A 446 6.85 -2.69 25.85
CA PHE A 446 6.69 -1.26 26.11
C PHE A 446 7.08 -0.39 24.90
N GLU A 447 8.19 -0.69 24.22
CA GLU A 447 8.62 0.07 23.04
C GLU A 447 7.58 -0.03 21.91
N GLU A 448 7.05 -1.21 21.63
CA GLU A 448 6.05 -1.38 20.57
C GLU A 448 4.69 -0.74 20.91
N HIS A 449 4.31 -0.72 22.20
CA HIS A 449 3.17 0.06 22.68
C HIS A 449 3.39 1.57 22.46
N ILE A 450 4.55 2.12 22.85
CA ILE A 450 4.86 3.55 22.66
C ILE A 450 4.91 3.92 21.18
N ARG A 451 5.57 3.13 20.32
CA ARG A 451 5.57 3.30 18.86
C ARG A 451 4.15 3.29 18.27
N THR A 452 3.28 2.43 18.81
CA THR A 452 1.86 2.36 18.41
C THR A 452 1.10 3.62 18.83
N ALA A 453 1.35 4.14 20.04
CA ALA A 453 0.80 5.41 20.52
C ALA A 453 1.30 6.62 19.70
N GLU A 454 2.60 6.69 19.37
CA GLU A 454 3.15 7.71 18.46
C GLU A 454 2.47 7.67 17.09
N LYS A 455 2.32 6.47 16.52
CA LYS A 455 1.66 6.22 15.24
C LYS A 455 0.17 6.57 15.26
N HIS A 456 -0.51 6.46 16.41
CA HIS A 456 -1.87 6.95 16.60
C HIS A 456 -1.91 8.49 16.65
N TYR A 457 -1.09 9.10 17.51
CA TYR A 457 -1.00 10.56 17.67
C TYR A 457 -0.67 11.28 16.35
N LEU A 458 0.28 10.75 15.57
CA LEU A 458 0.66 11.33 14.27
C LEU A 458 -0.49 11.22 13.24
N LYS A 459 -1.22 10.09 13.20
CA LYS A 459 -2.43 9.95 12.37
C LYS A 459 -3.51 10.95 12.78
N GLU A 460 -3.76 11.11 14.08
CA GLU A 460 -4.79 12.02 14.58
C GLU A 460 -4.46 13.48 14.27
N LYS A 461 -3.19 13.88 14.47
CA LYS A 461 -2.68 15.22 14.10
C LYS A 461 -2.82 15.50 12.59
N ASP A 462 -2.47 14.55 11.74
CA ASP A 462 -2.67 14.63 10.28
C ASP A 462 -4.16 14.75 9.92
N LEU A 463 -5.02 14.00 10.59
CA LEU A 463 -6.47 14.05 10.37
C LEU A 463 -7.07 15.39 10.80
N GLU A 464 -6.60 15.96 11.92
CA GLU A 464 -7.03 17.27 12.40
C GLU A 464 -6.51 18.40 11.51
N GLU A 465 -5.27 18.34 11.03
CA GLU A 465 -4.81 19.32 10.05
C GLU A 465 -5.60 19.22 8.73
N LYS A 466 -5.96 18.01 8.30
CA LYS A 466 -6.86 17.81 7.15
C LYS A 466 -8.28 18.33 7.40
N ARG A 467 -8.80 18.29 8.64
CA ARG A 467 -10.06 18.96 9.03
C ARG A 467 -9.91 20.49 8.94
N ARG A 468 -8.84 21.06 9.54
CA ARG A 468 -8.52 22.51 9.48
C ARG A 468 -8.43 23.02 8.04
N ARG A 469 -7.59 22.41 7.20
CA ARG A 469 -7.43 22.77 5.77
C ARG A 469 -8.75 22.70 4.99
N ARG A 470 -9.63 21.74 5.30
CA ARG A 470 -10.98 21.64 4.69
C ARG A 470 -11.93 22.75 5.16
N GLN A 471 -11.90 23.10 6.44
CA GLN A 471 -12.73 24.18 6.99
C GLN A 471 -12.29 25.56 6.47
N GLU A 472 -10.98 25.80 6.37
CA GLU A 472 -10.42 26.98 5.71
C GLU A 472 -10.95 27.11 4.27
N ARG A 473 -10.88 26.01 3.49
CA ARG A 473 -11.37 25.99 2.11
C ARG A 473 -12.87 26.32 1.99
N LYS A 474 -13.72 25.75 2.85
CA LYS A 474 -15.17 26.03 2.87
C LYS A 474 -15.50 27.50 3.11
N ILE A 475 -14.75 28.17 3.99
CA ILE A 475 -14.96 29.58 4.28
C ILE A 475 -14.49 30.44 3.08
N ARG A 476 -13.39 30.06 2.41
CA ARG A 476 -13.00 30.68 1.13
C ARG A 476 -14.06 30.52 0.05
N GLU A 477 -14.64 29.32 -0.10
CA GLU A 477 -15.77 29.04 -0.98
C GLU A 477 -17.00 29.92 -0.61
N ALA A 478 -17.30 30.08 0.68
CA ALA A 478 -18.42 30.91 1.17
C ALA A 478 -18.24 32.41 0.92
N PHE A 479 -17.03 32.95 1.04
CA PHE A 479 -16.74 34.35 0.71
C PHE A 479 -16.72 34.59 -0.81
N GLN A 480 -16.25 33.63 -1.62
CA GLN A 480 -16.41 33.70 -3.07
C GLN A 480 -17.90 33.70 -3.47
N ALA A 481 -18.74 32.90 -2.80
CA ALA A 481 -20.19 32.95 -3.00
C ALA A 481 -20.80 34.32 -2.63
N PHE A 482 -20.30 34.97 -1.57
CA PHE A 482 -20.69 36.34 -1.21
C PHE A 482 -20.32 37.36 -2.30
N LEU A 483 -19.12 37.28 -2.89
CA LEU A 483 -18.74 38.14 -4.03
C LEU A 483 -19.66 37.92 -5.26
N VAL A 484 -20.10 36.68 -5.49
CA VAL A 484 -21.11 36.34 -6.52
C VAL A 484 -22.50 36.90 -6.17
N GLU A 485 -22.89 36.95 -4.90
CA GLU A 485 -24.13 37.61 -4.46
C GLU A 485 -24.08 39.12 -4.69
N LEU A 486 -22.99 39.81 -4.29
CA LEU A 486 -22.80 41.24 -4.52
C LEU A 486 -22.80 41.59 -6.02
N HIS A 487 -22.26 40.71 -6.87
CA HIS A 487 -22.32 40.85 -8.33
C HIS A 487 -23.75 40.72 -8.87
N LYS A 488 -24.51 39.72 -8.42
CA LYS A 488 -25.92 39.51 -8.80
C LYS A 488 -26.85 40.63 -8.33
N ARG A 489 -26.49 41.36 -7.26
CA ARG A 489 -27.20 42.56 -6.81
C ARG A 489 -26.83 43.83 -7.60
N GLY A 490 -25.76 43.77 -8.42
CA GLY A 490 -25.22 44.93 -9.14
C GLY A 490 -24.35 45.87 -8.29
N GLU A 491 -24.04 45.49 -7.04
CA GLU A 491 -23.18 46.25 -6.13
C GLU A 491 -21.70 46.11 -6.54
N LEU A 492 -21.29 44.88 -6.89
CA LEU A 492 -19.96 44.56 -7.41
C LEU A 492 -20.01 44.47 -8.95
N THR A 493 -19.06 45.09 -9.62
CA THR A 493 -18.84 45.02 -11.07
C THR A 493 -17.36 44.88 -11.40
N SER A 494 -16.99 44.63 -12.67
CA SER A 494 -15.59 44.71 -13.13
C SER A 494 -14.91 46.08 -12.90
N MET A 495 -15.66 47.15 -12.57
CA MET A 495 -15.12 48.48 -12.30
C MET A 495 -15.09 48.87 -10.81
N SER A 496 -15.75 48.14 -9.92
CA SER A 496 -15.86 48.50 -8.49
C SER A 496 -14.52 48.43 -7.76
N LEU A 497 -14.31 49.34 -6.79
CA LEU A 497 -13.11 49.37 -5.94
C LEU A 497 -13.37 48.75 -4.57
N TRP A 498 -12.34 48.12 -3.99
CA TRP A 498 -12.42 47.54 -2.64
C TRP A 498 -12.84 48.57 -1.60
N SER A 499 -12.35 49.80 -1.68
CA SER A 499 -12.69 50.90 -0.76
C SER A 499 -14.16 51.35 -0.84
N GLU A 500 -14.85 51.09 -1.95
CA GLU A 500 -16.27 51.43 -2.13
C GLU A 500 -17.17 50.34 -1.55
N LEU A 501 -16.75 49.07 -1.70
CA LEU A 501 -17.49 47.90 -1.21
C LEU A 501 -17.16 47.51 0.23
N TYR A 502 -16.03 47.96 0.78
CA TYR A 502 -15.59 47.61 2.14
C TYR A 502 -16.68 47.78 3.21
N PRO A 503 -17.47 48.89 3.27
CA PRO A 503 -18.51 49.06 4.29
C PRO A 503 -19.65 48.02 4.21
N ILE A 504 -19.88 47.43 3.03
CA ILE A 504 -20.84 46.33 2.83
C ILE A 504 -20.17 45.01 3.20
N ILE A 505 -18.95 44.79 2.71
CA ILE A 505 -18.19 43.55 2.92
C ILE A 505 -17.89 43.32 4.41
N SER A 506 -17.48 44.35 5.15
CA SER A 506 -17.18 44.26 6.59
C SER A 506 -18.42 44.21 7.50
N SER A 507 -19.61 43.98 6.93
CA SER A 507 -20.87 43.80 7.67
C SER A 507 -21.43 42.37 7.56
N ASP A 508 -20.87 41.53 6.69
CA ASP A 508 -21.27 40.14 6.50
C ASP A 508 -20.30 39.21 7.25
N ALA A 509 -20.82 38.33 8.11
CA ALA A 509 -20.01 37.43 8.91
C ALA A 509 -19.07 36.52 8.10
N ARG A 510 -19.30 36.33 6.79
CA ARG A 510 -18.39 35.60 5.89
C ARG A 510 -17.05 36.33 5.69
N PHE A 511 -16.99 37.64 5.91
CA PHE A 511 -15.75 38.40 5.98
C PHE A 511 -14.99 38.11 7.29
N ASP A 512 -15.66 38.15 8.44
CA ASP A 512 -15.02 37.92 9.75
C ASP A 512 -14.39 36.52 9.84
N ASN A 513 -15.12 35.49 9.38
CA ASN A 513 -14.63 34.11 9.29
C ASN A 513 -13.35 33.96 8.42
N MET A 514 -13.07 34.92 7.53
CA MET A 514 -11.88 34.93 6.67
C MET A 514 -10.65 35.54 7.38
N LEU A 515 -10.83 36.36 8.41
CA LEU A 515 -9.74 37.09 9.06
C LEU A 515 -8.80 36.17 9.86
N GLU A 516 -9.30 35.02 10.30
CA GLU A 516 -8.53 34.02 11.06
C GLU A 516 -7.69 33.07 10.17
N GLN A 517 -7.65 33.28 8.84
CA GLN A 517 -7.16 32.27 7.90
C GLN A 517 -5.72 32.43 7.42
N SER A 518 -5.11 31.27 7.14
CA SER A 518 -3.88 31.19 6.35
C SER A 518 -4.19 31.13 4.84
N GLY A 519 -3.41 31.88 4.04
CA GLY A 519 -3.49 31.91 2.58
C GLY A 519 -4.04 33.22 2.00
N SER A 520 -4.94 33.11 1.02
CA SER A 520 -5.51 34.27 0.31
C SER A 520 -6.39 35.14 1.21
N THR A 521 -6.11 36.44 1.27
CA THR A 521 -6.90 37.39 2.07
C THR A 521 -8.27 37.71 1.43
N PRO A 522 -9.23 38.30 2.16
CA PRO A 522 -10.49 38.78 1.57
C PRO A 522 -10.28 39.70 0.35
N LEU A 523 -9.24 40.55 0.44
CA LEU A 523 -8.86 41.49 -0.61
C LEU A 523 -8.30 40.77 -1.85
N ASP A 524 -7.59 39.65 -1.69
CA ASP A 524 -7.06 38.88 -2.83
C ASP A 524 -8.16 38.12 -3.54
N LEU A 525 -9.09 37.51 -2.80
CA LEU A 525 -10.29 36.88 -3.38
C LEU A 525 -11.14 37.90 -4.16
N PHE A 526 -11.26 39.12 -3.65
CA PHE A 526 -11.88 40.22 -4.38
C PHE A 526 -11.12 40.62 -5.65
N LYS A 527 -9.78 40.78 -5.58
CA LYS A 527 -8.94 41.08 -6.76
C LYS A 527 -9.14 40.02 -7.85
N PHE A 528 -9.05 38.73 -7.49
CA PHE A 528 -9.22 37.62 -8.44
C PHE A 528 -10.61 37.63 -9.07
N TYR A 529 -11.68 37.84 -8.28
CA TYR A 529 -13.04 37.90 -8.80
C TYR A 529 -13.25 39.08 -9.78
N VAL A 530 -12.72 40.26 -9.44
CA VAL A 530 -12.77 41.44 -10.33
C VAL A 530 -11.88 41.28 -11.57
N GLU A 531 -10.77 40.56 -11.49
CA GLU A 531 -9.92 40.21 -12.63
C GLU A 531 -10.60 39.19 -13.56
N ASP A 532 -11.28 38.18 -13.01
CA ASP A 532 -12.08 37.23 -13.78
C ASP A 532 -13.24 37.94 -14.51
N LEU A 533 -13.92 38.91 -13.88
CA LEU A 533 -14.92 39.76 -14.56
C LEU A 533 -14.30 40.60 -15.69
N LYS A 534 -13.12 41.20 -15.47
CA LYS A 534 -12.40 41.95 -16.53
C LYS A 534 -11.95 41.05 -17.68
N SER A 535 -11.60 39.79 -17.42
CA SER A 535 -11.22 38.82 -18.46
C SER A 535 -12.36 38.54 -19.44
N GLN A 536 -13.60 38.59 -18.95
CA GLN A 536 -14.83 38.37 -19.74
C GLN A 536 -15.16 39.54 -20.68
N PHE A 537 -14.54 40.72 -20.52
CA PHE A 537 -14.74 41.89 -21.39
C PHE A 537 -14.59 41.57 -22.90
N GLY A 538 -13.70 40.64 -23.26
CA GLY A 538 -13.51 40.21 -24.65
C GLY A 538 -14.71 39.45 -25.26
N GLN A 539 -15.56 38.85 -24.41
CA GLN A 539 -16.78 38.12 -24.79
C GLN A 539 -17.98 39.07 -24.71
N ASP A 540 -18.14 39.79 -23.60
CA ASP A 540 -19.16 40.83 -23.38
C ASP A 540 -19.17 41.86 -24.53
N ARG A 541 -17.99 42.32 -24.95
CA ARG A 541 -17.83 43.28 -26.06
C ARG A 541 -18.17 42.70 -27.45
N LYS A 542 -18.30 41.38 -27.61
CA LYS A 542 -18.90 40.78 -28.81
C LYS A 542 -20.41 40.81 -28.69
N ILE A 543 -20.94 40.27 -27.59
CA ILE A 543 -22.38 40.23 -27.26
C ILE A 543 -23.03 41.61 -27.40
N ILE A 544 -22.45 42.65 -26.77
CA ILE A 544 -22.96 44.03 -26.87
C ILE A 544 -23.01 44.52 -28.33
N LYS A 545 -21.99 44.23 -29.16
CA LYS A 545 -21.98 44.67 -30.57
C LYS A 545 -22.99 43.91 -31.43
N GLU A 546 -23.19 42.63 -31.15
CA GLU A 546 -24.19 41.81 -31.83
C GLU A 546 -25.59 42.35 -31.50
N ILE A 547 -25.91 42.59 -30.23
CA ILE A 547 -27.18 43.21 -29.81
C ILE A 547 -27.40 44.59 -30.47
N LEU A 548 -26.38 45.45 -30.50
CA LEU A 548 -26.48 46.77 -31.16
C LEU A 548 -26.72 46.64 -32.68
N LYS A 549 -26.05 45.69 -33.34
CA LYS A 549 -26.21 45.40 -34.78
C LYS A 549 -27.60 44.84 -35.08
N ASP A 550 -28.06 43.86 -34.32
CA ASP A 550 -29.34 43.18 -34.51
C ASP A 550 -30.53 44.13 -34.29
N ARG A 551 -30.36 45.13 -33.42
CA ARG A 551 -31.30 46.24 -33.19
C ARG A 551 -31.13 47.42 -34.14
N ASN A 552 -30.16 47.37 -35.05
CA ASN A 552 -29.81 48.44 -35.98
C ASN A 552 -29.56 49.82 -35.30
N VAL A 553 -28.96 49.82 -34.10
CA VAL A 553 -28.62 51.04 -33.35
C VAL A 553 -27.10 51.27 -33.35
N THR A 554 -26.69 52.54 -33.47
CA THR A 554 -25.29 52.95 -33.45
C THR A 554 -25.08 53.98 -32.34
N VAL A 555 -23.97 53.85 -31.60
CA VAL A 555 -23.57 54.82 -30.58
C VAL A 555 -23.04 56.08 -31.25
N THR A 556 -23.75 57.18 -31.03
CA THR A 556 -23.44 58.56 -31.45
C THR A 556 -23.09 59.43 -30.23
N LEU A 557 -22.67 60.68 -30.42
CA LEU A 557 -22.22 61.53 -29.30
C LEU A 557 -23.35 61.98 -28.36
N ASP A 558 -24.60 61.94 -28.81
CA ASP A 558 -25.82 62.14 -28.03
C ASP A 558 -26.31 60.85 -27.32
N THR A 559 -25.78 59.68 -27.68
CA THR A 559 -26.17 58.41 -27.05
C THR A 559 -25.69 58.38 -25.60
N THR A 560 -26.62 58.25 -24.65
CA THR A 560 -26.27 58.16 -23.22
C THR A 560 -25.90 56.74 -22.78
N PHE A 561 -25.17 56.62 -21.67
CA PHE A 561 -24.84 55.30 -21.10
C PHE A 561 -26.09 54.51 -20.73
N ASP A 562 -27.08 55.15 -20.10
CA ASP A 562 -28.33 54.50 -19.71
C ASP A 562 -29.14 54.01 -20.92
N GLN A 563 -29.12 54.77 -22.04
CA GLN A 563 -29.72 54.34 -23.30
C GLN A 563 -29.05 53.08 -23.87
N LEU A 564 -27.72 52.97 -23.79
CA LEU A 564 -27.01 51.72 -24.14
C LEU A 564 -27.36 50.58 -23.17
N CYS A 565 -27.47 50.83 -21.86
CA CYS A 565 -27.91 49.83 -20.90
C CYS A 565 -29.32 49.31 -21.23
N ARG A 566 -30.28 50.18 -21.55
CA ARG A 566 -31.63 49.79 -21.99
C ARG A 566 -31.59 48.94 -23.26
N TRP A 567 -30.73 49.27 -24.23
CA TRP A 567 -30.57 48.48 -25.46
C TRP A 567 -29.99 47.09 -25.20
N VAL A 568 -28.99 46.97 -24.32
CA VAL A 568 -28.34 45.69 -24.00
C VAL A 568 -29.23 44.82 -23.09
N SER A 569 -29.68 45.34 -21.96
CA SER A 569 -30.40 44.56 -20.93
C SER A 569 -31.81 44.12 -21.31
N SER A 570 -32.38 44.65 -22.41
CA SER A 570 -33.64 44.15 -22.98
C SER A 570 -33.44 43.06 -24.05
N ASP A 571 -32.21 42.63 -24.32
CA ASP A 571 -31.88 41.41 -25.04
C ASP A 571 -31.49 40.33 -24.02
N GLU A 572 -31.90 39.07 -24.24
CA GLU A 572 -31.59 37.98 -23.30
C GLU A 572 -30.08 37.73 -23.15
N ARG A 573 -29.31 37.88 -24.23
CA ARG A 573 -27.84 37.76 -24.21
C ARG A 573 -27.22 38.85 -23.33
N GLY A 574 -27.85 40.02 -23.24
CA GLY A 574 -27.36 41.17 -22.49
C GLY A 574 -27.55 41.07 -20.98
N LYS A 575 -28.47 40.21 -20.49
CA LYS A 575 -28.76 40.04 -19.04
C LYS A 575 -27.56 39.52 -18.24
N ASN A 576 -26.66 38.79 -18.88
CA ASN A 576 -25.48 38.17 -18.25
C ASN A 576 -24.19 39.01 -18.39
N VAL A 577 -24.26 40.17 -19.06
CA VAL A 577 -23.11 41.05 -19.31
C VAL A 577 -22.83 41.89 -18.05
N ASP A 578 -21.58 41.94 -17.60
CA ASP A 578 -21.20 42.72 -16.42
C ASP A 578 -21.43 44.23 -16.65
N PRO A 579 -22.10 44.97 -15.73
CA PRO A 579 -22.38 46.39 -15.91
C PRO A 579 -21.12 47.27 -16.06
N GLY A 580 -20.01 46.87 -15.44
CA GLY A 580 -18.70 47.50 -15.62
C GLY A 580 -18.11 47.24 -17.01
N ASN A 581 -18.19 46.01 -17.52
CA ASN A 581 -17.79 45.68 -18.89
C ASN A 581 -18.67 46.41 -19.93
N MET A 582 -19.96 46.58 -19.62
CA MET A 582 -20.88 47.40 -20.39
C MET A 582 -20.44 48.87 -20.41
N LYS A 583 -20.01 49.43 -19.27
CA LYS A 583 -19.45 50.79 -19.17
C LYS A 583 -18.12 50.95 -19.91
N LEU A 584 -17.21 49.98 -19.80
CA LEU A 584 -15.96 49.93 -20.57
C LEU A 584 -16.23 49.85 -22.08
N CYS A 585 -17.27 49.10 -22.49
CA CYS A 585 -17.67 49.00 -23.88
C CYS A 585 -18.26 50.33 -24.39
N TYR A 586 -19.16 50.96 -23.63
CA TYR A 586 -19.70 52.29 -23.92
C TYR A 586 -18.57 53.33 -24.09
N ASN A 587 -17.64 53.41 -23.13
CA ASN A 587 -16.50 54.34 -23.21
C ASN A 587 -15.67 54.10 -24.50
N SER A 588 -15.44 52.82 -24.86
CA SER A 588 -14.74 52.45 -26.10
C SER A 588 -15.55 52.72 -27.39
N LEU A 589 -16.87 52.86 -27.31
CA LEU A 589 -17.72 53.23 -28.45
C LEU A 589 -17.81 54.76 -28.58
N MET A 590 -17.89 55.50 -27.47
CA MET A 590 -17.81 56.97 -27.46
C MET A 590 -16.44 57.47 -27.98
N GLU A 591 -15.32 56.89 -27.53
CA GLU A 591 -13.99 57.22 -28.07
C GLU A 591 -13.92 56.97 -29.59
N LYS A 592 -14.69 56.02 -30.13
CA LYS A 592 -14.79 55.78 -31.58
C LYS A 592 -15.71 56.76 -32.29
N ALA A 593 -16.85 57.13 -31.70
CA ALA A 593 -17.74 58.15 -32.24
C ALA A 593 -17.02 59.50 -32.35
N GLU A 594 -16.33 59.92 -31.27
CA GLU A 594 -15.51 61.14 -31.26
C GLU A 594 -14.41 61.11 -32.32
N ASN A 595 -13.65 60.01 -32.43
CA ASN A 595 -12.57 59.92 -33.41
C ASN A 595 -13.10 59.85 -34.86
N LYS A 596 -14.29 59.31 -35.09
CA LYS A 596 -14.95 59.33 -36.40
C LYS A 596 -15.37 60.75 -36.78
N GLU A 597 -16.04 61.47 -35.89
CA GLU A 597 -16.43 62.87 -36.11
C GLU A 597 -15.20 63.77 -36.33
N LYS A 598 -14.16 63.64 -35.48
CA LYS A 598 -12.90 64.39 -35.61
C LYS A 598 -12.16 64.10 -36.92
N GLU A 599 -12.28 62.90 -37.49
CA GLU A 599 -11.71 62.62 -38.81
C GLU A 599 -12.62 63.07 -39.96
N GLN A 600 -13.95 63.08 -39.78
CA GLN A 600 -14.88 63.72 -40.71
C GLN A 600 -14.66 65.24 -40.79
N GLU A 601 -14.51 65.92 -39.65
CA GLU A 601 -14.14 67.35 -39.56
C GLU A 601 -12.80 67.62 -40.28
N ARG A 602 -11.81 66.75 -40.11
CA ARG A 602 -10.52 66.85 -40.81
C ARG A 602 -10.64 66.59 -42.31
N GLU A 603 -11.45 65.62 -42.73
CA GLU A 603 -11.64 65.31 -44.15
C GLU A 603 -12.43 66.43 -44.85
N GLU A 604 -13.42 67.02 -44.19
CA GLU A 604 -14.06 68.25 -44.63
C GLU A 604 -13.10 69.44 -44.65
N ALA A 605 -12.27 69.64 -43.63
CA ALA A 605 -11.28 70.71 -43.62
C ALA A 605 -10.22 70.52 -44.73
N ARG A 606 -9.86 69.27 -45.07
CA ARG A 606 -9.05 68.93 -46.25
C ARG A 606 -9.80 69.25 -47.55
N ARG A 607 -11.08 68.88 -47.67
CA ARG A 607 -11.94 69.17 -48.83
C ARG A 607 -12.06 70.68 -49.08
N ARG A 608 -12.43 71.44 -48.05
CA ARG A 608 -12.54 72.90 -48.07
C ARG A 608 -11.22 73.57 -48.46
N ARG A 609 -10.08 73.13 -47.92
CA ARG A 609 -8.75 73.65 -48.31
C ARG A 609 -8.33 73.28 -49.74
N ARG A 610 -8.72 72.11 -50.26
CA ARG A 610 -8.48 71.75 -51.67
C ARG A 610 -9.32 72.62 -52.61
N GLN A 611 -10.60 72.80 -52.29
CA GLN A 611 -11.52 73.70 -52.98
C GLN A 611 -10.97 75.14 -52.97
N GLU A 612 -10.60 75.67 -51.79
CA GLU A 612 -10.00 76.99 -51.63
C GLU A 612 -8.71 77.15 -52.47
N ALA A 613 -7.80 76.18 -52.43
CA ALA A 613 -6.55 76.25 -53.18
C ALA A 613 -6.77 76.20 -54.71
N ALA A 614 -7.74 75.42 -55.19
CA ALA A 614 -8.14 75.41 -56.60
C ALA A 614 -8.78 76.75 -57.00
N PHE A 615 -9.65 77.30 -56.17
CA PHE A 615 -10.32 78.59 -56.38
C PHE A 615 -9.31 79.75 -56.42
N ARG A 616 -8.39 79.81 -55.44
CA ARG A 616 -7.26 80.76 -55.44
C ARG A 616 -6.34 80.61 -56.66
N LYS A 617 -6.16 79.38 -57.19
CA LYS A 617 -5.39 79.15 -58.42
C LYS A 617 -6.07 79.79 -59.63
N VAL A 618 -7.40 79.63 -59.76
CA VAL A 618 -8.19 80.26 -60.84
C VAL A 618 -8.12 81.79 -60.75
N LEU A 619 -8.29 82.37 -59.54
CA LEU A 619 -8.16 83.82 -59.33
C LEU A 619 -6.77 84.36 -59.73
N ASN A 620 -5.70 83.63 -59.41
CA ASN A 620 -4.33 83.96 -59.81
C ASN A 620 -4.08 83.91 -61.33
N SER A 621 -4.90 83.19 -62.10
CA SER A 621 -4.77 83.08 -63.57
C SER A 621 -5.64 84.06 -64.36
N LEU A 622 -6.43 84.90 -63.69
CA LEU A 622 -7.26 85.90 -64.37
C LEU A 622 -6.42 87.02 -65.00
N LEU A 623 -6.85 87.42 -66.21
CA LEU A 623 -6.34 88.59 -66.93
C LEU A 623 -7.53 89.52 -67.27
N PRO A 624 -7.51 90.81 -66.88
CA PRO A 624 -6.52 91.45 -66.00
C PRO A 624 -6.49 90.80 -64.60
N PRO A 625 -5.36 90.91 -63.87
CA PRO A 625 -5.24 90.42 -62.51
C PRO A 625 -6.32 90.97 -61.57
N VAL A 626 -6.65 90.20 -60.53
CA VAL A 626 -7.52 90.66 -59.45
C VAL A 626 -6.74 91.65 -58.57
N GLU A 627 -7.16 92.91 -58.57
CA GLU A 627 -6.63 93.95 -57.69
C GLU A 627 -7.34 93.96 -56.32
N PRO A 628 -6.74 94.53 -55.25
CA PRO A 628 -7.39 94.65 -53.93
C PRO A 628 -8.74 95.39 -53.92
N SER A 629 -9.03 96.18 -54.95
CA SER A 629 -10.27 96.92 -55.20
C SER A 629 -11.32 96.12 -56.00
N SER A 630 -11.05 94.86 -56.34
CA SER A 630 -11.95 94.05 -57.18
C SER A 630 -13.23 93.65 -56.45
N GLU A 631 -14.38 93.93 -57.07
CA GLU A 631 -15.68 93.47 -56.56
C GLU A 631 -16.04 92.06 -57.03
N TRP A 632 -16.68 91.29 -56.15
CA TRP A 632 -17.15 89.92 -56.44
C TRP A 632 -18.06 89.87 -57.67
N ALA A 633 -18.91 90.86 -57.86
CA ALA A 633 -19.82 90.98 -59.02
C ALA A 633 -19.09 91.07 -60.38
N VAL A 634 -17.87 91.63 -60.41
CA VAL A 634 -17.06 91.77 -61.64
C VAL A 634 -16.22 90.53 -61.93
N ILE A 635 -15.90 89.74 -60.90
CA ILE A 635 -15.04 88.56 -61.01
C ILE A 635 -15.86 87.28 -61.18
N ARG A 636 -17.01 87.13 -60.52
CA ARG A 636 -17.90 85.96 -60.59
C ARG A 636 -18.20 85.50 -62.03
N PRO A 637 -18.61 86.35 -62.99
CA PRO A 637 -18.89 85.92 -64.36
C PRO A 637 -17.66 85.45 -65.15
N LYS A 638 -16.44 85.80 -64.71
CA LYS A 638 -15.18 85.37 -65.34
C LYS A 638 -14.75 83.97 -64.93
N ILE A 639 -15.30 83.44 -63.84
CA ILE A 639 -14.90 82.16 -63.23
C ILE A 639 -16.05 81.16 -63.07
N GLU A 640 -17.29 81.53 -63.41
CA GLU A 640 -18.46 80.67 -63.18
C GLU A 640 -18.43 79.33 -63.94
N ASN A 641 -17.69 79.26 -65.05
CA ASN A 641 -17.49 78.07 -65.88
C ASN A 641 -16.24 77.25 -65.49
N GLU A 642 -15.44 77.71 -64.52
CA GLU A 642 -14.21 77.02 -64.08
C GLU A 642 -14.54 75.84 -63.14
N GLU A 643 -13.83 74.72 -63.31
CA GLU A 643 -14.04 73.51 -62.51
C GLU A 643 -13.93 73.79 -61.01
N ALA A 644 -13.01 74.67 -60.61
CA ALA A 644 -12.81 75.07 -59.21
C ALA A 644 -13.96 75.89 -58.62
N PHE A 645 -14.76 76.60 -59.43
CA PHE A 645 -15.95 77.31 -58.98
C PHE A 645 -17.14 76.35 -58.83
N LEU A 646 -17.33 75.48 -59.82
CA LEU A 646 -18.38 74.45 -59.83
C LEU A 646 -18.18 73.42 -58.72
N ALA A 647 -16.94 73.07 -58.39
CA ALA A 647 -16.60 72.16 -57.29
C ALA A 647 -16.91 72.70 -55.88
N VAL A 648 -17.37 73.96 -55.74
CA VAL A 648 -17.81 74.56 -54.49
C VAL A 648 -19.34 74.68 -54.51
N GLU A 649 -20.02 73.89 -53.69
CA GLU A 649 -21.50 73.81 -53.68
C GLU A 649 -22.17 75.11 -53.18
N SER A 650 -21.61 75.75 -52.15
CA SER A 650 -22.19 76.95 -51.52
C SER A 650 -21.65 78.24 -52.12
N GLU A 651 -22.53 79.10 -52.62
CA GLU A 651 -22.17 80.42 -53.15
C GLU A 651 -21.55 81.33 -52.07
N GLN A 652 -22.02 81.24 -50.82
CA GLN A 652 -21.41 81.92 -49.67
C GLN A 652 -19.94 81.50 -49.45
N LEU A 653 -19.60 80.25 -49.76
CA LEU A 653 -18.23 79.74 -49.66
C LEU A 653 -17.36 80.18 -50.85
N ARG A 654 -17.93 80.33 -52.05
CA ARG A 654 -17.26 80.93 -53.22
C ARG A 654 -16.92 82.39 -52.96
N GLU A 655 -17.90 83.16 -52.52
CA GLU A 655 -17.73 84.58 -52.16
C GLU A 655 -16.72 84.76 -51.02
N LYS A 656 -16.77 83.88 -50.00
CA LYS A 656 -15.74 83.87 -48.95
C LYS A 656 -14.34 83.59 -49.51
N PHE A 657 -14.16 82.58 -50.36
CA PHE A 657 -12.85 82.29 -50.96
C PHE A 657 -12.31 83.45 -51.80
N PHE A 658 -13.19 84.25 -52.41
CA PHE A 658 -12.83 85.48 -53.09
C PHE A 658 -12.36 86.57 -52.10
N TYR A 659 -13.13 86.90 -51.06
CA TYR A 659 -12.71 87.92 -50.08
C TYR A 659 -11.48 87.50 -49.26
N ASP A 660 -11.35 86.20 -48.89
CA ASP A 660 -10.14 85.66 -48.26
C ASP A 660 -8.91 85.85 -49.17
N TYR A 661 -9.08 85.78 -50.50
CA TYR A 661 -8.00 86.02 -51.47
C TYR A 661 -7.68 87.52 -51.63
N VAL A 662 -8.69 88.40 -51.74
CA VAL A 662 -8.52 89.86 -51.79
C VAL A 662 -7.87 90.42 -50.51
N ALA A 663 -8.23 89.88 -49.34
CA ALA A 663 -7.57 90.19 -48.08
C ALA A 663 -6.08 89.79 -48.09
N ASN A 664 -5.75 88.60 -48.61
CA ASN A 664 -4.35 88.17 -48.75
C ASN A 664 -3.55 89.08 -49.70
N LEU A 665 -4.14 89.56 -50.80
CA LEU A 665 -3.49 90.55 -51.68
C LEU A 665 -3.22 91.88 -50.96
N THR A 666 -4.16 92.29 -50.11
CA THR A 666 -4.06 93.53 -49.31
C THR A 666 -2.95 93.41 -48.25
N GLU A 667 -2.86 92.29 -47.54
CA GLU A 667 -1.78 92.01 -46.57
C GLU A 667 -0.40 91.93 -47.24
N VAL A 668 -0.29 91.27 -48.40
CA VAL A 668 0.98 91.14 -49.15
C VAL A 668 1.50 92.49 -49.64
N CYS A 669 0.62 93.46 -49.92
CA CYS A 669 1.01 94.82 -50.34
C CYS A 669 1.34 95.77 -49.16
N GLY A 670 1.09 95.36 -47.90
CA GLY A 670 0.95 96.30 -46.77
C GLY A 670 2.17 96.52 -45.87
N HIS A 671 3.32 95.87 -46.10
CA HIS A 671 4.36 95.75 -45.06
C HIS A 671 5.78 96.18 -45.45
N TYR A 672 6.06 97.47 -45.20
CA TYR A 672 7.40 98.04 -45.05
C TYR A 672 7.56 98.59 -43.61
N HIS A 673 8.76 98.46 -43.03
CA HIS A 673 9.12 98.78 -41.62
C HIS A 673 8.48 97.88 -40.53
N GLY A 674 9.25 97.51 -39.48
CA GLY A 674 8.72 96.70 -38.37
C GLY A 674 9.70 96.11 -37.32
N SER A 675 10.98 96.51 -37.28
CA SER A 675 11.99 96.17 -36.23
C SER A 675 12.03 94.74 -35.66
N ALA A 676 12.99 93.92 -36.11
CA ALA A 676 13.16 92.55 -35.63
C ALA A 676 13.63 92.45 -34.15
N LYS A 677 12.75 91.98 -33.24
CA LYS A 677 13.16 91.47 -31.91
C LYS A 677 13.13 89.94 -31.85
N LYS A 678 14.33 89.37 -32.01
CA LYS A 678 14.69 87.95 -32.15
C LYS A 678 14.40 87.08 -30.91
N LYS A 679 13.13 86.90 -30.52
CA LYS A 679 12.74 85.86 -29.53
C LYS A 679 12.76 84.47 -30.18
N LYS A 680 13.95 83.87 -30.23
CA LYS A 680 14.18 82.48 -30.68
C LYS A 680 13.41 81.50 -29.79
N LYS A 681 12.25 81.06 -30.25
CA LYS A 681 11.40 80.06 -29.58
C LYS A 681 11.11 78.92 -30.55
N ASP A 682 12.07 78.01 -30.68
CA ASP A 682 11.96 76.80 -31.50
C ASP A 682 10.79 75.94 -31.00
N LYS A 683 9.64 76.04 -31.68
CA LYS A 683 8.38 75.40 -31.27
C LYS A 683 7.68 74.71 -32.45
N LYS A 684 7.70 73.37 -32.40
CA LYS A 684 6.67 72.46 -32.94
C LYS A 684 6.66 72.20 -34.48
N LYS A 685 7.73 71.56 -34.96
CA LYS A 685 7.76 70.65 -36.14
C LYS A 685 8.67 69.46 -35.72
N ARG A 686 8.26 68.20 -35.59
CA ARG A 686 6.95 67.53 -35.76
C ARG A 686 6.65 66.64 -34.53
N LYS A 687 5.42 66.71 -34.00
CA LYS A 687 4.73 65.71 -33.18
C LYS A 687 3.28 65.66 -33.72
N ASN A 688 2.55 64.54 -33.71
CA ASN A 688 2.68 63.39 -32.83
C ASN A 688 3.18 62.12 -33.56
N LYS A 689 4.12 61.40 -32.95
CA LYS A 689 4.36 59.97 -33.19
C LYS A 689 4.50 59.17 -31.87
N ASP A 690 4.74 59.87 -30.76
CA ASP A 690 4.73 59.33 -29.39
C ASP A 690 3.85 60.21 -28.48
N GLU A 691 2.58 59.82 -28.28
CA GLU A 691 1.65 60.52 -27.36
C GLU A 691 0.37 59.72 -26.99
N LYS A 692 0.51 58.50 -26.43
CA LYS A 692 -0.52 57.90 -25.53
C LYS A 692 0.10 57.15 -24.33
N GLU A 693 1.30 57.55 -23.92
CA GLU A 693 1.88 57.25 -22.60
C GLU A 693 2.20 58.58 -21.92
N GLY A 694 1.89 58.71 -20.62
CA GLY A 694 2.15 59.96 -19.87
C GLY A 694 0.98 60.57 -19.08
N LEU A 695 0.07 59.77 -18.51
CA LEU A 695 -0.87 60.26 -17.47
C LEU A 695 -0.84 59.38 -16.22
N LYS A 696 0.21 59.57 -15.39
CA LYS A 696 0.23 59.42 -13.91
C LYS A 696 1.66 59.55 -13.38
N SER A 697 2.07 60.78 -13.05
CA SER A 697 3.19 61.03 -12.14
C SER A 697 3.00 62.37 -11.43
N GLN A 698 2.59 62.30 -10.16
CA GLN A 698 2.89 63.33 -9.16
C GLN A 698 2.59 62.82 -7.74
N LYS A 699 3.49 63.16 -6.81
CA LYS A 699 3.55 62.82 -5.37
C LYS A 699 4.07 61.41 -5.04
N GLY A 700 4.98 61.33 -4.06
CA GLY A 700 5.60 60.08 -3.58
C GLY A 700 7.14 60.03 -3.61
N SER A 701 7.85 61.16 -3.56
CA SER A 701 9.32 61.15 -3.48
C SER A 701 9.81 60.85 -2.05
N GLY A 702 10.60 59.79 -1.87
CA GLY A 702 11.16 59.41 -0.56
C GLY A 702 12.39 58.51 -0.66
N ILE A 703 13.57 59.12 -0.49
CA ILE A 703 14.85 58.52 -0.07
C ILE A 703 15.40 57.39 -0.97
N SER A 704 16.44 57.74 -1.76
CA SER A 704 17.40 56.79 -2.34
C SER A 704 18.83 57.29 -2.08
N GLN A 705 19.21 57.33 -0.80
CA GLN A 705 20.58 57.59 -0.35
C GLN A 705 20.88 56.76 0.91
N ILE A 706 21.81 55.81 0.77
CA ILE A 706 22.87 55.48 1.73
C ILE A 706 23.85 54.59 0.95
N SER A 707 25.12 54.96 0.97
CA SER A 707 26.24 54.21 0.42
C SER A 707 27.00 53.50 1.55
N GLU A 708 27.67 52.40 1.19
CA GLU A 708 28.94 51.96 1.79
C GLU A 708 29.05 51.89 3.32
N ALA A 709 28.54 50.79 3.88
CA ALA A 709 29.10 50.09 5.05
C ALA A 709 28.86 48.58 4.80
N GLN A 710 29.79 47.62 4.90
CA GLN A 710 30.99 47.48 5.76
C GLN A 710 30.68 47.59 7.26
N GLU A 711 30.11 46.53 7.85
CA GLU A 711 30.88 45.56 8.65
C GLU A 711 30.00 44.45 9.29
N LYS A 712 30.63 43.30 9.56
CA LYS A 712 30.33 42.32 10.64
C LYS A 712 28.89 41.81 10.85
N GLU A 713 28.68 40.56 10.46
CA GLU A 713 28.00 39.58 11.33
C GLU A 713 28.79 38.26 11.32
N GLU A 714 28.62 37.41 12.35
CA GLU A 714 29.75 36.62 12.89
C GLU A 714 30.04 35.29 12.17
N THR A 715 31.31 35.09 11.77
CA THR A 715 31.81 33.78 11.33
C THR A 715 32.44 33.02 12.50
N ILE A 716 31.70 32.12 13.15
CA ILE A 716 32.25 31.22 14.17
C ILE A 716 33.16 30.17 13.50
N LYS A 717 34.44 30.52 13.35
CA LYS A 717 35.50 29.60 12.91
C LYS A 717 36.11 28.87 14.11
N ILE A 718 35.63 27.67 14.42
CA ILE A 718 36.43 26.67 15.13
C ILE A 718 36.96 25.68 14.08
N GLY A 719 38.15 25.97 13.56
CA GLY A 719 38.81 25.12 12.57
C GLY A 719 39.80 24.15 13.23
N ILE A 720 39.54 22.84 13.14
CA ILE A 720 40.54 21.81 13.38
C ILE A 720 40.71 20.99 12.09
N LYS A 721 41.77 21.37 11.38
CA LYS A 721 42.57 20.66 10.36
C LYS A 721 42.09 19.29 9.84
N ASN A 722 42.10 19.18 8.51
CA ASN A 722 42.20 17.91 7.77
C ASN A 722 43.34 17.02 8.33
N GLU A 723 43.12 15.70 8.39
CA GLU A 723 44.10 14.69 7.95
C GLU A 723 43.42 13.37 7.51
N ALA A 724 44.07 12.69 6.57
CA ALA A 724 44.05 11.26 6.24
C ALA A 724 42.77 10.38 6.38
N SER A 725 42.38 9.80 5.25
CA SER A 725 41.73 8.46 5.15
C SER A 725 42.76 7.33 5.42
N PRO A 726 42.41 6.03 5.48
CA PRO A 726 41.08 5.40 5.59
C PRO A 726 41.00 4.29 6.68
N ARG A 727 39.79 3.81 7.02
CA ARG A 727 39.58 2.39 7.43
C ARG A 727 38.11 1.96 7.34
N LYS A 728 37.88 0.74 6.84
CA LYS A 728 36.55 0.15 6.65
C LYS A 728 36.05 -0.47 7.96
N SER A 729 34.85 -0.10 8.42
CA SER A 729 34.11 -0.83 9.47
C SER A 729 32.71 -1.19 8.97
N LYS A 730 32.25 -2.40 9.31
CA LYS A 730 31.01 -2.98 8.78
C LYS A 730 29.79 -2.44 9.54
N MET A 731 29.01 -1.53 8.95
CA MET A 731 27.60 -1.46 9.32
C MET A 731 26.87 -2.63 8.64
N LYS A 732 26.28 -3.51 9.44
CA LYS A 732 25.36 -4.53 8.93
C LYS A 732 24.05 -3.84 8.56
N PHE A 733 23.58 -4.02 7.33
CA PHE A 733 22.16 -3.83 7.03
C PHE A 733 21.38 -4.84 7.87
N VAL A 734 20.39 -4.37 8.64
CA VAL A 734 19.43 -5.21 9.35
C VAL A 734 18.07 -4.91 8.75
N SER A 735 17.52 -5.88 8.02
CA SER A 735 16.28 -5.71 7.28
C SER A 735 15.08 -5.59 8.23
N PRO A 736 14.22 -4.55 8.10
CA PRO A 736 12.94 -4.51 8.77
C PRO A 736 11.94 -5.39 7.98
N ASN A 737 11.81 -6.67 8.35
CA ASN A 737 10.87 -7.59 7.68
C ASN A 737 10.12 -8.51 8.66
N VAL A 738 9.42 -7.91 9.64
CA VAL A 738 8.38 -8.56 10.45
C VAL A 738 7.30 -7.51 10.76
N LEU A 739 6.04 -7.95 10.89
CA LEU A 739 4.83 -7.15 11.19
C LEU A 739 4.37 -6.22 10.03
N SER A 740 3.09 -6.16 9.65
CA SER A 740 1.87 -6.48 10.42
C SER A 740 0.77 -7.14 9.57
N SER A 741 0.28 -8.30 10.01
CA SER A 741 -0.96 -8.91 9.50
C SER A 741 -2.16 -8.54 10.38
N GLN A 742 -2.76 -7.35 10.19
CA GLN A 742 -4.11 -7.02 10.65
C GLN A 742 -4.59 -5.66 10.12
N TYR A 743 -5.50 -5.67 9.15
CA TYR A 743 -6.51 -4.61 8.97
C TYR A 743 -7.75 -5.20 8.29
N ARG A 744 -8.91 -5.15 8.96
CA ARG A 744 -10.17 -5.66 8.40
C ARG A 744 -10.75 -4.67 7.39
N SER A 745 -11.07 -5.15 6.20
CA SER A 745 -11.77 -4.37 5.16
C SER A 745 -13.21 -4.08 5.59
N ILE A 746 -13.61 -2.80 5.58
CA ILE A 746 -15.02 -2.38 5.67
C ILE A 746 -15.56 -2.23 4.24
N THR A 747 -16.46 -3.12 3.84
CA THR A 747 -17.18 -3.02 2.57
C THR A 747 -18.34 -2.04 2.66
N MET A 748 -18.26 -0.93 1.92
CA MET A 748 -19.40 -0.07 1.61
C MET A 748 -19.80 -0.27 0.15
N SER A 749 -21.07 -0.63 -0.08
CA SER A 749 -21.59 -0.98 -1.40
C SER A 749 -22.89 -0.24 -1.71
N LYS A 750 -22.88 0.63 -2.73
CA LYS A 750 -23.92 0.81 -3.78
C LYS A 750 -23.91 2.21 -4.41
N GLN A 751 -24.05 2.23 -5.74
CA GLN A 751 -24.65 3.31 -6.57
C GLN A 751 -23.88 4.66 -6.62
N THR A 752 -23.85 5.42 -7.72
CA THR A 752 -24.59 5.35 -9.00
C THR A 752 -23.63 5.30 -10.22
N LYS A 753 -24.17 5.13 -11.45
CA LYS A 753 -23.40 5.10 -12.71
C LYS A 753 -23.37 6.47 -13.39
N LEU A 754 -22.23 6.83 -13.99
CA LEU A 754 -22.13 7.80 -15.10
C LEU A 754 -21.36 7.15 -16.26
N PRO A 755 -21.72 7.39 -17.54
CA PRO A 755 -21.23 6.58 -18.65
C PRO A 755 -20.03 7.19 -19.40
N LEU A 756 -18.82 6.80 -19.04
CA LEU A 756 -17.66 6.85 -19.95
C LEU A 756 -16.97 5.47 -19.93
N GLY A 757 -16.96 4.80 -21.08
CA GLY A 757 -16.48 3.42 -21.21
C GLY A 757 -14.97 3.36 -21.35
N ILE A 758 -14.26 3.23 -20.23
CA ILE A 758 -12.85 2.80 -20.19
C ILE A 758 -12.80 1.47 -19.44
N ASP A 759 -12.31 0.42 -20.09
CA ASP A 759 -12.19 -0.91 -19.46
C ASP A 759 -11.18 -0.85 -18.31
N SER A 760 -11.68 -1.00 -17.08
CA SER A 760 -10.96 -0.86 -15.81
C SER A 760 -9.95 -2.00 -15.52
N LYS A 761 -9.30 -2.53 -16.56
CA LYS A 761 -8.33 -3.64 -16.50
C LYS A 761 -6.96 -3.32 -17.12
N LYS A 762 -6.80 -2.17 -17.81
CA LYS A 762 -5.50 -1.62 -18.20
C LYS A 762 -5.55 -0.09 -18.15
N VAL A 763 -4.83 0.51 -17.20
CA VAL A 763 -4.41 1.91 -17.33
C VAL A 763 -3.26 1.93 -18.34
N SER A 764 -3.30 2.81 -19.34
CA SER A 764 -2.21 2.90 -20.32
C SER A 764 -1.00 3.66 -19.76
N GLY A 765 0.19 3.33 -20.26
CA GLY A 765 1.43 4.05 -19.91
C GLY A 765 1.38 5.53 -20.28
N GLU A 766 0.54 5.89 -21.26
CA GLU A 766 0.27 7.28 -21.67
C GLU A 766 -0.31 8.09 -20.52
N LEU A 767 -1.22 7.54 -19.70
CA LEU A 767 -1.79 8.28 -18.57
C LEU A 767 -0.75 8.57 -17.49
N PHE A 768 0.13 7.60 -17.19
CA PHE A 768 1.27 7.85 -16.29
C PHE A 768 2.19 8.93 -16.86
N THR A 769 2.51 8.82 -18.15
CA THR A 769 3.38 9.77 -18.87
C THR A 769 2.82 11.20 -18.84
N LEU A 770 1.54 11.37 -19.18
CA LEU A 770 0.82 12.66 -19.16
C LEU A 770 0.69 13.27 -17.76
N THR A 771 0.76 12.47 -16.69
CA THR A 771 0.63 12.94 -15.30
C THR A 771 1.97 13.04 -14.57
N TYR A 772 3.05 12.49 -15.12
CA TYR A 772 4.38 12.49 -14.51
C TYR A 772 4.94 13.90 -14.28
N GLY A 773 4.72 14.82 -15.22
CA GLY A 773 5.08 16.24 -15.06
C GLY A 773 4.42 16.91 -13.86
N ALA A 774 3.16 16.59 -13.58
CA ALA A 774 2.45 17.10 -12.40
C ALA A 774 2.98 16.48 -11.09
N LEU A 775 3.31 15.17 -11.11
CA LEU A 775 3.93 14.50 -9.97
C LEU A 775 5.28 15.13 -9.60
N VAL A 776 6.17 15.37 -10.57
CA VAL A 776 7.48 16.00 -10.31
C VAL A 776 7.33 17.46 -9.87
N ALA A 777 6.37 18.20 -10.44
CA ALA A 777 6.10 19.58 -10.06
C ALA A 777 5.60 19.71 -8.60
N GLU A 778 4.70 18.82 -8.17
CA GLU A 778 4.21 18.83 -6.78
C GLU A 778 5.32 18.40 -5.80
N LEU A 779 6.17 17.43 -6.16
CA LEU A 779 7.35 17.05 -5.35
C LEU A 779 8.36 18.20 -5.20
N LEU A 780 8.63 18.96 -6.27
CA LEU A 780 9.49 20.16 -6.22
C LEU A 780 8.91 21.23 -5.29
N LYS A 781 7.59 21.35 -5.22
CA LYS A 781 6.85 22.28 -4.36
C LYS A 781 6.74 21.83 -2.90
N ASP A 782 6.63 20.53 -2.65
CA ASP A 782 6.53 19.96 -1.29
C ASP A 782 7.90 19.78 -0.61
N LEU A 783 8.98 19.58 -1.38
CA LEU A 783 10.33 19.29 -0.86
C LEU A 783 11.32 20.45 -1.01
N GLU A 784 11.03 21.44 -1.84
CA GLU A 784 11.83 22.64 -2.17
C GLU A 784 13.29 22.38 -2.62
N ASN A 785 13.73 21.12 -2.72
CA ASN A 785 15.11 20.71 -2.96
C ASN A 785 15.18 19.58 -4.01
N PRO A 786 15.74 19.81 -5.22
CA PRO A 786 15.84 18.80 -6.28
C PRO A 786 16.57 17.51 -5.86
N ALA A 787 17.53 17.57 -4.93
CA ALA A 787 18.24 16.38 -4.47
C ALA A 787 17.35 15.43 -3.64
N GLU A 788 16.37 15.96 -2.90
CA GLU A 788 15.38 15.13 -2.18
C GLU A 788 14.27 14.66 -3.13
N VAL A 789 13.87 15.48 -4.11
CA VAL A 789 13.00 15.03 -5.21
C VAL A 789 13.61 13.83 -5.93
N ASN A 790 14.91 13.89 -6.30
CA ASN A 790 15.62 12.78 -6.94
C ASN A 790 15.57 11.50 -6.09
N ARG A 791 15.80 11.59 -4.76
CA ARG A 791 15.69 10.45 -3.83
C ARG A 791 14.28 9.88 -3.77
N GLN A 792 13.26 10.74 -3.76
CA GLN A 792 11.86 10.31 -3.69
C GLN A 792 11.40 9.69 -5.01
N LEU A 793 11.85 10.19 -6.17
CA LEU A 793 11.66 9.57 -7.48
C LEU A 793 12.36 8.20 -7.57
N ASP A 794 13.63 8.10 -7.13
CA ASP A 794 14.39 6.85 -7.05
C ASP A 794 13.68 5.81 -6.17
N LYS A 795 13.19 6.24 -4.99
CA LYS A 795 12.45 5.39 -4.05
C LYS A 795 11.10 4.93 -4.59
N MET A 796 10.35 5.79 -5.27
CA MET A 796 9.09 5.38 -5.93
C MET A 796 9.38 4.39 -7.07
N GLY A 797 10.42 4.66 -7.87
CA GLY A 797 10.88 3.77 -8.92
C GLY A 797 11.23 2.39 -8.38
N TYR A 798 12.01 2.33 -7.30
CA TYR A 798 12.40 1.08 -6.63
C TYR A 798 11.20 0.21 -6.23
N ASN A 799 10.17 0.81 -5.63
CA ASN A 799 8.94 0.11 -5.24
C ASN A 799 8.09 -0.38 -6.43
N ILE A 800 8.21 0.26 -7.59
CA ILE A 800 7.64 -0.23 -8.86
C ILE A 800 8.48 -1.39 -9.37
N GLY A 801 9.81 -1.24 -9.43
CA GLY A 801 10.78 -2.22 -9.92
C GLY A 801 10.63 -3.60 -9.28
N LEU A 802 10.53 -3.66 -7.94
CA LEU A 802 10.29 -4.91 -7.20
C LEU A 802 9.11 -5.72 -7.77
N ARG A 803 8.02 -5.04 -8.17
CA ARG A 803 6.80 -5.68 -8.71
C ARG A 803 6.89 -5.97 -10.21
N LEU A 804 7.70 -5.20 -10.95
CA LEU A 804 7.94 -5.44 -12.37
C LEU A 804 8.78 -6.71 -12.61
N ALA A 805 9.65 -7.12 -11.67
CA ALA A 805 10.40 -8.36 -11.79
C ALA A 805 9.49 -9.60 -11.88
N ASP A 806 8.58 -9.77 -10.91
CA ASP A 806 7.63 -10.90 -10.90
C ASP A 806 6.71 -10.89 -12.12
N ASP A 807 6.17 -9.72 -12.47
CA ASP A 807 5.28 -9.55 -13.64
C ASP A 807 6.01 -9.82 -14.97
N LEU A 808 7.29 -9.46 -15.08
CA LEU A 808 8.12 -9.70 -16.26
C LEU A 808 8.36 -11.19 -16.47
N LEU A 809 8.75 -11.90 -15.40
CA LEU A 809 9.00 -13.33 -15.40
C LEU A 809 7.70 -14.13 -15.61
N ALA A 810 6.60 -13.72 -14.98
CA ALA A 810 5.28 -14.35 -15.17
C ALA A 810 4.74 -14.19 -16.60
N LYS A 811 5.04 -13.06 -17.27
CA LYS A 811 4.66 -12.82 -18.68
C LYS A 811 5.62 -13.45 -19.69
N ASN A 812 6.87 -13.74 -19.28
CA ASN A 812 7.91 -14.26 -20.14
C ASN A 812 8.57 -15.51 -19.52
N PRO A 813 7.85 -16.63 -19.37
CA PRO A 813 8.37 -17.87 -18.77
C PRO A 813 9.52 -18.50 -19.57
N GLN A 814 9.81 -18.02 -20.78
CA GLN A 814 11.00 -18.36 -21.57
C GLN A 814 12.29 -17.65 -21.10
N ILE A 815 12.22 -16.68 -20.18
CA ILE A 815 13.40 -16.05 -19.58
C ILE A 815 14.02 -17.04 -18.57
N GLY A 816 15.12 -17.66 -18.99
CA GLY A 816 15.97 -18.47 -18.11
C GLY A 816 16.75 -17.62 -17.10
N ARG A 817 17.41 -18.29 -16.16
CA ARG A 817 18.27 -17.63 -15.17
C ARG A 817 19.53 -17.06 -15.85
N CYS A 818 19.65 -15.73 -15.90
CA CYS A 818 20.79 -15.05 -16.50
C CYS A 818 22.11 -15.51 -15.87
N THR A 819 23.14 -15.81 -16.68
CA THR A 819 24.46 -16.21 -16.17
C THR A 819 25.49 -15.08 -16.11
N ASP A 820 25.21 -13.95 -16.75
CA ASP A 820 26.12 -12.80 -16.86
C ASP A 820 25.34 -11.48 -17.05
N MET A 821 26.04 -10.35 -16.92
CA MET A 821 25.43 -9.02 -17.07
C MET A 821 25.03 -8.67 -18.50
N HIS A 822 25.62 -9.29 -19.54
CA HIS A 822 25.20 -9.04 -20.93
C HIS A 822 23.79 -9.56 -21.16
N GLN A 823 23.47 -10.75 -20.65
CA GLN A 823 22.10 -11.30 -20.69
C GLN A 823 21.11 -10.42 -19.93
N VAL A 824 21.50 -9.91 -18.76
CA VAL A 824 20.69 -8.95 -17.98
C VAL A 824 20.43 -7.66 -18.77
N ALA A 825 21.47 -7.08 -19.39
CA ALA A 825 21.36 -5.88 -20.21
C ALA A 825 20.49 -6.11 -21.47
N ASP A 826 20.61 -7.28 -22.10
CA ASP A 826 19.78 -7.70 -23.24
C ASP A 826 18.30 -7.82 -22.86
N ILE A 827 18.00 -8.44 -21.71
CA ILE A 827 16.62 -8.58 -21.22
C ILE A 827 16.02 -7.23 -20.82
N LEU A 828 16.80 -6.37 -20.15
CA LEU A 828 16.36 -5.01 -19.82
C LEU A 828 16.01 -4.18 -21.06
N SER A 829 16.90 -4.16 -22.07
CA SER A 829 16.73 -3.37 -23.29
C SER A 829 15.68 -3.93 -24.25
N LYS A 830 15.74 -5.24 -24.55
CA LYS A 830 14.93 -5.87 -25.61
C LYS A 830 13.56 -6.31 -25.13
N VAL A 831 13.40 -6.58 -23.83
CA VAL A 831 12.15 -7.07 -23.23
C VAL A 831 11.57 -6.06 -22.24
N ALA A 832 12.22 -5.79 -21.11
CA ALA A 832 11.59 -5.07 -20.00
C ALA A 832 11.19 -3.62 -20.33
N LEU A 833 12.12 -2.81 -20.85
CA LEU A 833 11.84 -1.41 -21.20
C LEU A 833 10.78 -1.30 -22.31
N ARG A 834 10.82 -2.20 -23.30
CA ARG A 834 9.79 -2.32 -24.33
C ARG A 834 8.43 -2.74 -23.78
N THR A 835 8.37 -3.64 -22.79
CA THR A 835 7.12 -4.11 -22.18
C THR A 835 6.46 -3.05 -21.29
N TYR A 836 7.24 -2.24 -20.56
CA TYR A 836 6.70 -1.33 -19.54
C TYR A 836 6.68 0.16 -19.92
N LEU A 837 7.61 0.63 -20.76
CA LEU A 837 7.66 2.01 -21.24
C LEU A 837 7.34 2.12 -22.73
N GLY A 838 7.23 1.01 -23.47
CA GLY A 838 6.99 0.99 -24.92
C GLY A 838 8.22 1.36 -25.77
N VAL A 839 9.35 1.69 -25.14
CA VAL A 839 10.55 2.24 -25.78
C VAL A 839 11.46 1.15 -26.36
N THR A 840 12.25 1.52 -27.36
CA THR A 840 13.50 0.83 -27.70
C THR A 840 14.68 1.45 -26.97
N ALA A 841 15.66 0.61 -26.63
CA ALA A 841 16.86 1.00 -25.94
C ALA A 841 18.05 0.16 -26.43
N HIS A 842 19.25 0.75 -26.44
CA HIS A 842 20.48 0.12 -26.88
C HIS A 842 21.49 0.04 -25.74
N ILE A 843 22.24 -1.05 -25.67
CA ILE A 843 23.30 -1.25 -24.68
C ILE A 843 24.64 -0.81 -25.27
N THR A 844 25.34 0.06 -24.56
CA THR A 844 26.60 0.71 -24.98
C THR A 844 27.54 0.89 -23.78
N ASN A 845 28.71 1.50 -24.00
CA ASN A 845 29.62 1.99 -22.96
C ASN A 845 29.98 0.98 -21.85
N TRP A 846 30.14 -0.30 -22.22
CA TRP A 846 30.60 -1.38 -21.34
C TRP A 846 31.95 -1.06 -20.70
N SER A 847 32.10 -1.34 -19.41
CA SER A 847 33.39 -1.31 -18.72
C SER A 847 34.28 -2.48 -19.14
N ALA A 848 35.60 -2.31 -19.00
CA ALA A 848 36.56 -3.39 -19.22
C ALA A 848 36.42 -4.57 -18.23
N GLY A 849 35.64 -4.41 -17.16
CA GLY A 849 35.29 -5.48 -16.22
C GLY A 849 33.99 -6.22 -16.55
N ASN A 850 33.23 -5.77 -17.55
CA ASN A 850 31.84 -6.18 -17.83
C ASN A 850 30.89 -6.04 -16.63
N ASP A 851 31.25 -5.20 -15.66
CA ASP A 851 30.49 -4.88 -14.43
C ASP A 851 29.58 -3.66 -14.59
N GLU A 852 29.73 -2.89 -15.66
CA GLU A 852 28.99 -1.65 -15.89
C GLU A 852 28.71 -1.43 -17.38
N PHE A 853 27.53 -0.91 -17.69
CA PHE A 853 27.10 -0.57 -19.06
C PHE A 853 26.15 0.63 -19.06
N SER A 854 25.91 1.21 -20.23
CA SER A 854 24.89 2.23 -20.43
C SER A 854 23.73 1.74 -21.26
N ILE A 855 22.53 2.01 -20.78
CA ILE A 855 21.27 1.91 -21.52
C ILE A 855 21.00 3.29 -22.13
N ILE A 856 20.93 3.37 -23.46
CA ILE A 856 20.53 4.57 -24.19
C ILE A 856 19.09 4.36 -24.67
N LEU A 857 18.16 5.22 -24.25
CA LEU A 857 16.77 5.21 -24.72
C LEU A 857 16.66 5.98 -26.05
N ASP A 858 15.96 5.42 -27.04
CA ASP A 858 15.70 6.10 -28.34
C ASP A 858 14.69 7.24 -28.21
N SER A 859 13.77 7.11 -27.27
CA SER A 859 12.85 8.14 -26.81
C SER A 859 12.56 7.89 -25.34
N ASN A 860 12.32 8.96 -24.58
CA ASN A 860 11.99 8.89 -23.17
C ASN A 860 10.59 9.49 -22.96
N PRO A 861 9.54 8.66 -22.80
CA PRO A 861 8.16 9.14 -22.77
C PRO A 861 7.93 10.12 -21.62
N LEU A 862 8.58 9.91 -20.46
CA LEU A 862 8.46 10.79 -19.30
C LEU A 862 8.77 12.26 -19.64
N THR A 863 9.70 12.50 -20.58
CA THR A 863 10.10 13.84 -21.03
C THR A 863 9.27 14.40 -22.20
N GLU A 864 8.28 13.68 -22.73
CA GLU A 864 7.52 14.07 -23.93
C GLU A 864 6.62 15.30 -23.71
N PHE A 865 6.11 15.52 -22.50
CA PHE A 865 5.13 16.57 -22.16
C PHE A 865 5.65 17.59 -21.13
N VAL A 866 6.97 17.78 -21.03
CA VAL A 866 7.59 18.66 -20.02
C VAL A 866 8.74 19.48 -20.59
N GLU A 867 8.83 20.73 -20.16
CA GLU A 867 10.04 21.56 -20.28
C GLU A 867 10.60 21.78 -18.88
N VAL A 868 11.81 21.27 -18.60
CA VAL A 868 12.48 21.50 -17.31
C VAL A 868 13.26 22.81 -17.39
N PRO A 869 13.03 23.78 -16.46
CA PRO A 869 13.77 25.04 -16.44
C PRO A 869 15.28 24.81 -16.37
N SER A 870 16.06 25.61 -17.11
CA SER A 870 17.52 25.53 -17.13
C SER A 870 18.18 25.69 -15.76
N GLU A 871 17.50 26.39 -14.84
CA GLU A 871 17.89 26.56 -13.44
C GLU A 871 17.80 25.24 -12.62
N LEU A 872 16.90 24.33 -12.99
CA LEU A 872 16.71 23.02 -12.35
C LEU A 872 17.45 21.89 -13.07
N ALA A 873 17.73 22.04 -14.38
CA ALA A 873 18.30 20.99 -15.22
C ALA A 873 19.68 20.48 -14.79
N GLN A 874 20.43 21.23 -13.96
CA GLN A 874 21.72 20.78 -13.42
C GLN A 874 21.55 19.81 -12.24
N ASP A 875 20.56 20.02 -11.37
CA ASP A 875 20.39 19.30 -10.10
C ASP A 875 19.27 18.24 -10.16
N LEU A 876 18.20 18.49 -10.91
CA LEU A 876 17.09 17.55 -11.09
C LEU A 876 17.52 16.41 -12.04
N ARG A 877 17.19 15.18 -11.68
CA ARG A 877 17.29 13.98 -12.53
C ARG A 877 15.86 13.50 -12.75
N TYR A 878 15.23 14.08 -13.75
CA TYR A 878 13.78 14.06 -13.90
C TYR A 878 13.26 12.64 -14.09
N SER A 879 13.99 11.80 -14.81
CA SER A 879 13.64 10.39 -15.07
C SER A 879 14.25 9.41 -14.06
N GLN A 880 14.72 9.87 -12.88
CA GLN A 880 15.35 9.01 -11.86
C GLN A 880 14.43 7.87 -11.38
N MET A 881 13.10 8.00 -11.57
CA MET A 881 12.12 6.93 -11.44
C MET A 881 12.49 5.66 -12.25
N ILE A 882 13.05 5.80 -13.45
CA ILE A 882 13.50 4.67 -14.29
C ILE A 882 14.72 3.99 -13.66
N CYS A 883 15.69 4.77 -13.17
CA CYS A 883 16.85 4.22 -12.45
C CYS A 883 16.42 3.44 -11.21
N GLY A 884 15.52 4.00 -10.40
CA GLY A 884 14.93 3.31 -9.25
C GLY A 884 14.27 1.99 -9.66
N ALA A 885 13.48 1.99 -10.73
CA ALA A 885 12.80 0.78 -11.22
C ALA A 885 13.77 -0.31 -11.71
N ILE A 886 14.87 0.08 -12.38
CA ILE A 886 15.93 -0.87 -12.77
C ILE A 886 16.58 -1.49 -11.53
N ARG A 887 16.93 -0.67 -10.52
CA ARG A 887 17.53 -1.19 -9.27
C ARG A 887 16.58 -2.15 -8.56
N GLY A 888 15.30 -1.76 -8.38
CA GLY A 888 14.31 -2.59 -7.68
C GLY A 888 14.02 -3.90 -8.40
N ALA A 889 13.94 -3.90 -9.73
CA ALA A 889 13.71 -5.12 -10.50
C ALA A 889 14.91 -6.08 -10.41
N LEU A 890 16.13 -5.57 -10.47
CA LEU A 890 17.33 -6.42 -10.35
C LEU A 890 17.60 -6.87 -8.92
N GLU A 891 17.30 -6.05 -7.91
CA GLU A 891 17.42 -6.42 -6.50
C GLU A 891 16.45 -7.57 -6.13
N MET A 892 15.22 -7.54 -6.67
CA MET A 892 14.27 -8.67 -6.58
C MET A 892 14.78 -9.94 -7.29
N MET A 893 15.58 -9.79 -8.36
CA MET A 893 16.28 -10.90 -9.02
C MET A 893 17.62 -11.26 -8.35
N HIS A 894 17.84 -10.82 -7.10
CA HIS A 894 19.03 -11.05 -6.28
C HIS A 894 20.34 -10.45 -6.85
N LEU A 895 20.25 -9.34 -7.59
CA LEU A 895 21.38 -8.59 -8.14
C LEU A 895 21.40 -7.16 -7.60
N GLU A 896 22.32 -6.84 -6.69
CA GLU A 896 22.51 -5.46 -6.22
C GLU A 896 23.20 -4.64 -7.33
N VAL A 897 22.54 -3.58 -7.78
CA VAL A 897 23.05 -2.67 -8.81
C VAL A 897 22.88 -1.20 -8.42
N GLN A 898 23.78 -0.36 -8.89
CA GLN A 898 23.59 1.09 -8.97
C GLN A 898 23.07 1.44 -10.36
N ALA A 899 22.11 2.35 -10.45
CA ALA A 899 21.63 2.90 -11.71
C ALA A 899 21.56 4.43 -11.58
N ALA A 900 22.14 5.16 -12.53
CA ALA A 900 22.22 6.62 -12.50
C ALA A 900 22.07 7.21 -13.90
N ILE A 901 21.39 8.36 -13.99
CA ILE A 901 21.31 9.15 -15.22
C ILE A 901 22.66 9.85 -15.46
N VAL A 902 23.26 9.57 -16.61
CA VAL A 902 24.47 10.25 -17.12
C VAL A 902 24.09 11.47 -17.94
N GLN A 903 23.10 11.32 -18.82
CA GLN A 903 22.66 12.36 -19.75
C GLN A 903 21.13 12.33 -19.89
N GLU A 904 20.51 13.51 -19.82
CA GLU A 904 19.07 13.73 -19.92
C GLU A 904 18.79 14.97 -20.80
N PHE A 905 17.54 15.15 -21.25
CA PHE A 905 17.09 16.28 -22.09
C PHE A 905 17.85 16.50 -23.42
N ASN A 906 18.62 15.50 -23.84
CA ASN A 906 19.21 15.44 -25.18
C ASN A 906 18.31 14.56 -26.08
N GLN A 907 18.73 14.29 -27.32
CA GLN A 907 17.98 13.40 -28.24
C GLN A 907 17.74 12.00 -27.67
N ASN A 908 18.58 11.57 -26.72
CA ASN A 908 18.50 10.30 -26.00
C ASN A 908 18.72 10.53 -24.50
N THR A 909 18.21 9.61 -23.67
CA THR A 909 18.55 9.53 -22.24
C THR A 909 19.54 8.39 -22.02
N GLU A 910 20.69 8.66 -21.38
CA GLU A 910 21.68 7.65 -21.00
C GLU A 910 21.57 7.31 -19.51
N ILE A 911 21.25 6.05 -19.21
CA ILE A 911 21.24 5.48 -17.86
C ILE A 911 22.40 4.48 -17.73
N ARG A 912 23.36 4.78 -16.86
CA ARG A 912 24.48 3.88 -16.53
C ARG A 912 24.06 2.94 -15.41
N VAL A 913 24.22 1.64 -15.64
CA VAL A 913 23.91 0.56 -14.70
C VAL A 913 25.20 -0.16 -14.35
N LYS A 914 25.50 -0.24 -13.04
CA LYS A 914 26.69 -0.89 -12.49
C LYS A 914 26.29 -2.01 -11.54
N PHE A 915 26.78 -3.21 -11.79
CA PHE A 915 26.68 -4.36 -10.90
C PHE A 915 27.59 -4.19 -9.67
N ILE A 916 27.05 -4.50 -8.49
CA ILE A 916 27.77 -4.41 -7.22
C ILE A 916 28.06 -5.80 -6.65
N ARG A 917 27.04 -6.66 -6.53
CA ARG A 917 27.16 -8.05 -6.07
C ARG A 917 25.87 -8.85 -6.30
N ILE A 918 25.98 -10.18 -6.27
CA ILE A 918 24.82 -11.06 -6.06
C ILE A 918 24.41 -10.96 -4.58
N LEU A 919 23.12 -10.85 -4.32
CA LEU A 919 22.55 -10.95 -2.98
C LEU A 919 22.32 -12.43 -2.66
N HIS A 920 23.04 -12.92 -1.65
CA HIS A 920 22.75 -14.25 -1.11
C HIS A 920 21.57 -14.16 -0.15
N GLU A 921 20.48 -14.83 -0.52
CA GLU A 921 19.36 -15.09 0.37
C GLU A 921 19.86 -15.87 1.60
N SER A 922 19.88 -15.21 2.76
CA SER A 922 20.38 -15.80 3.99
C SER A 922 19.34 -16.74 4.58
N MET A 923 19.39 -17.99 4.14
CA MET A 923 18.64 -19.10 4.73
C MET A 923 18.81 -19.09 6.26
N PRO A 924 17.74 -19.24 7.06
CA PRO A 924 17.86 -19.22 8.52
C PRO A 924 18.79 -20.35 8.98
N PRO A 925 19.74 -20.11 9.90
CA PRO A 925 20.69 -21.14 10.33
C PRO A 925 19.95 -22.25 11.06
N GLY A 926 19.80 -23.40 10.40
CA GLY A 926 18.99 -24.53 10.87
C GLY A 926 18.52 -25.55 9.82
N GLU A 927 18.73 -25.29 8.52
CA GLU A 927 18.40 -26.23 7.42
C GLU A 927 19.66 -26.66 6.62
N GLU A 928 20.78 -26.91 7.30
CA GLU A 928 21.99 -27.56 6.75
C GLU A 928 22.21 -28.95 7.39
N ASP A 929 21.39 -29.94 6.98
CA ASP A 929 21.58 -31.40 7.15
C ASP A 929 20.77 -32.15 6.06
#